data_AF-A0A529MGF3-F1
#
_entry.id   AF-A0A529MGF3-F1
#
_cell.length_a   1.000
_cell.length_b   1.000
_cell.length_c   1.000
_cell.angle_alpha   90.00
_cell.angle_beta   90.00
_cell.angle_gamma   90.00
#
_symmetry.space_group_name_H-M   'P 1'
#
loop_
_entity.id
_entity.type
_entity.pdbx_description
1 polymer ?
#
loop_
_entity_poly.entity_id
_entity_poly.type
_entity_poly.pdbx_seq_one_letter_code
_entity_poly.pdbx_strand_id
1 'polypeptide(L)'
;MGRDIIRTGIDRALQDRGTARYVLYGIEPSEMAAIVLAIQEDKGLCQRLDICLPAYAFADIKGIAPEHLTEINTTDLRHAECDKEARLLALLDESQAQSLSQVEPIDAGTLLSLDHLDLWFGHSGAAAEILDDDRAIQWRAAIKALVELDRVSMRQLADYLVAVAANLDAGTPLPAALGSALPKLHLPRFDQLFDDISPARRGHYSQWRARFVAHWKRDCYVYKRDQSQIPFSTTRLREKLDSMASILPGDVYAVLAAYIEAPPGIGPASFAPFELDWPDVRLFFEEAQRADAKSIGTETRAFYKLAREDRLTQNEWRYLDELADERGRNPSKDERDEEFYSDHIVEIRQEPRLAALWDRFIFGPEVPCTDIVEGLLQCVRRLYRPAAPGRQTLVVEAVEDEKRAFLSLNEDICAMFAARYRGLVEEDGSSGASVRLVWEGSLDAVGVGLASDLERLQDNRARTTLVRCSAGYRHRARASQVGINLRDLSGLDPAAQRNRGSFVPVSSRCESLALNWRRALGEARKAGVLEMDAADQLASAFDAFEKAYEGALADWTSLGVRSPSLTDQAQAYGALIEAVCVRLATHPIVVEGLLRPLFEIGVAPIQGMTSARSSVILCPWHPLRLEALHAQLAKFRRALEALFAPQAPEFADGGTLFFEELSRNLHNPARPDLTMTWPSAQPVLISEVDALHGYSLLERPVTRAGADAPSNENVLPTARQIADLAQVYLQLQPHERDNLSIVLFNCDAAALPQAVVDAVRKDAEKEGEEAMCQVVLRHTDGRQLRALYQ
;
A
#
# COMPACT_ATOMS: atom_id res chain seq x y z
N MET A 1 -2.59 22.07 38.96
CA MET A 1 -3.24 20.96 38.24
C MET A 1 -3.70 19.81 39.14
N GLY A 2 -2.81 18.99 39.72
CA GLY A 2 -3.19 17.79 40.50
C GLY A 2 -4.23 18.05 41.61
N ARG A 3 -4.10 19.17 42.34
CA ARG A 3 -5.11 19.64 43.32
C ARG A 3 -6.53 19.73 42.73
N ASP A 4 -6.68 20.27 41.53
CA ASP A 4 -8.01 20.53 40.92
C ASP A 4 -8.62 19.25 40.33
N ILE A 5 -7.80 18.31 39.86
CA ILE A 5 -8.23 16.95 39.48
C ILE A 5 -8.82 16.25 40.70
N ILE A 6 -8.10 16.25 41.84
CA ILE A 6 -8.56 15.66 43.08
C ILE A 6 -9.88 16.31 43.53
N ARG A 7 -9.97 17.65 43.53
CA ARG A 7 -11.19 18.36 43.92
C ARG A 7 -12.41 17.90 43.11
N THR A 8 -12.27 17.86 41.78
CA THR A 8 -13.34 17.49 40.86
C THR A 8 -13.73 16.01 41.03
N GLY A 9 -12.76 15.13 41.25
CA GLY A 9 -13.01 13.72 41.51
C GLY A 9 -13.77 13.47 42.83
N ILE A 10 -13.44 14.19 43.91
CA ILE A 10 -14.19 14.09 45.18
C ILE A 10 -15.64 14.57 45.00
N ASP A 11 -15.83 15.70 44.31
CA ASP A 11 -17.17 16.24 44.03
C ASP A 11 -18.03 15.27 43.20
N ARG A 12 -17.41 14.49 42.31
CA ARG A 12 -18.06 13.40 41.57
C ARG A 12 -18.37 12.20 42.46
N ALA A 13 -17.42 11.73 43.26
CA ALA A 13 -17.57 10.55 44.12
C ALA A 13 -18.63 10.74 45.22
N LEU A 14 -18.84 11.97 45.68
CA LEU A 14 -19.94 12.33 46.59
C LEU A 14 -21.32 11.94 46.04
N GLN A 15 -21.49 11.92 44.71
CA GLN A 15 -22.75 11.54 44.06
C GLN A 15 -23.01 10.02 44.14
N ASP A 16 -21.93 9.22 44.23
CA ASP A 16 -21.97 7.75 44.17
C ASP A 16 -21.92 7.05 45.55
N ARG A 17 -21.95 7.82 46.65
CA ARG A 17 -21.91 7.33 48.06
C ARG A 17 -20.74 6.38 48.38
N GLY A 18 -19.51 6.83 48.16
CA GLY A 18 -18.29 6.11 48.59
C GLY A 18 -17.13 7.05 48.94
N THR A 19 -16.16 6.58 49.73
CA THR A 19 -14.89 7.29 49.99
C THR A 19 -13.97 7.16 48.77
N ALA A 20 -13.63 8.28 48.14
CA ALA A 20 -12.66 8.29 47.03
C ALA A 20 -11.23 8.05 47.54
N ARG A 21 -10.42 7.31 46.78
CA ARG A 21 -9.04 7.04 47.15
C ARG A 21 -8.14 7.35 45.96
N TYR A 22 -7.14 8.19 46.18
CA TYR A 22 -6.16 8.60 45.17
C TYR A 22 -4.76 8.15 45.58
N VAL A 23 -3.91 7.84 44.61
CA VAL A 23 -2.50 7.54 44.83
C VAL A 23 -1.62 8.36 43.90
N LEU A 24 -0.69 9.13 44.47
CA LEU A 24 0.41 9.76 43.74
C LEU A 24 1.41 8.67 43.36
N TYR A 25 1.63 8.48 42.06
CA TYR A 25 2.41 7.36 41.52
C TYR A 25 3.19 7.80 40.27
N GLY A 26 4.38 7.22 40.04
CA GLY A 26 5.12 7.43 38.78
C GLY A 26 5.62 8.86 38.50
N ILE A 27 5.69 9.72 39.52
CA ILE A 27 6.15 11.12 39.45
C ILE A 27 7.17 11.41 40.55
N GLU A 28 8.02 12.43 40.41
CA GLU A 28 9.09 12.68 41.39
C GLU A 28 8.55 13.07 42.78
N PRO A 29 9.22 12.73 43.90
CA PRO A 29 8.77 13.12 45.24
C PRO A 29 8.59 14.64 45.42
N SER A 30 9.39 15.45 44.72
CA SER A 30 9.26 16.91 44.68
C SER A 30 7.94 17.36 44.03
N GLU A 31 7.48 16.66 43.00
CA GLU A 31 6.22 16.92 42.29
C GLU A 31 5.02 16.46 43.11
N MET A 32 5.13 15.28 43.76
CA MET A 32 4.16 14.81 44.74
C MET A 32 3.97 15.82 45.87
N ALA A 33 5.07 16.33 46.43
CA ALA A 33 5.05 17.34 47.47
C ALA A 33 4.41 18.65 46.99
N ALA A 34 4.69 19.09 45.76
CA ALA A 34 4.09 20.29 45.19
C ALA A 34 2.55 20.19 45.10
N ILE A 35 2.03 19.00 44.75
CA ILE A 35 0.57 18.76 44.74
C ILE A 35 0.01 18.89 46.16
N VAL A 36 0.65 18.30 47.16
CA VAL A 36 0.19 18.38 48.56
C VAL A 36 0.27 19.80 49.11
N LEU A 37 1.34 20.53 48.85
CA LEU A 37 1.46 21.94 49.24
C LEU A 37 0.34 22.79 48.64
N ALA A 38 0.02 22.59 47.36
CA ALA A 38 -1.11 23.27 46.71
C ALA A 38 -2.47 22.90 47.33
N ILE A 39 -2.64 21.67 47.83
CA ILE A 39 -3.84 21.25 48.57
C ILE A 39 -3.88 21.91 49.96
N GLN A 40 -2.74 22.01 50.66
CA GLN A 40 -2.65 22.65 51.98
C GLN A 40 -3.03 24.14 51.93
N GLU A 41 -2.72 24.83 50.83
CA GLU A 41 -3.15 26.22 50.60
C GLU A 41 -4.69 26.35 50.46
N ASP A 42 -5.35 25.32 49.93
CA ASP A 42 -6.81 25.22 49.88
C ASP A 42 -7.37 24.54 51.13
N LYS A 43 -7.60 25.35 52.17
CA LYS A 43 -8.15 24.89 53.46
C LYS A 43 -9.48 24.11 53.31
N GLY A 44 -10.30 24.43 52.30
CA GLY A 44 -11.58 23.75 52.09
C GLY A 44 -11.38 22.33 51.57
N LEU A 45 -10.50 22.14 50.60
CA LEU A 45 -10.15 20.82 50.08
C LEU A 45 -9.35 19.98 51.10
N CYS A 46 -8.41 20.60 51.81
CA CYS A 46 -7.58 19.91 52.82
C CYS A 46 -8.41 19.31 53.96
N GLN A 47 -9.51 19.95 54.37
CA GLN A 47 -10.41 19.40 55.39
C GLN A 47 -11.15 18.14 54.92
N ARG A 48 -11.42 18.02 53.62
CA ARG A 48 -12.13 16.90 52.98
C ARG A 48 -11.24 15.69 52.71
N LEU A 49 -9.92 15.85 52.76
CA LEU A 49 -8.92 14.84 52.40
C LEU A 49 -8.13 14.32 53.61
N ASP A 50 -7.98 13.00 53.68
CA ASP A 50 -7.00 12.35 54.55
C ASP A 50 -5.70 12.16 53.74
N ILE A 51 -4.67 12.94 54.04
CA ILE A 51 -3.40 12.91 53.30
C ILE A 51 -2.41 12.06 54.08
N CYS A 52 -1.90 11.00 53.44
CA CYS A 52 -0.97 10.07 54.08
C CYS A 52 0.29 9.90 53.21
N LEU A 53 1.30 10.74 53.47
CA LEU A 53 2.62 10.67 52.83
C LEU A 53 3.61 9.89 53.69
N PRO A 54 4.42 8.97 53.13
CA PRO A 54 5.41 8.24 53.91
C PRO A 54 6.45 9.17 54.56
N ALA A 55 6.55 9.15 55.88
CA ALA A 55 7.41 10.06 56.65
C ALA A 55 8.88 9.98 56.21
N TYR A 56 9.38 8.77 55.93
CA TYR A 56 10.78 8.53 55.52
C TYR A 56 11.21 9.27 54.25
N ALA A 57 10.28 9.69 53.39
CA ALA A 57 10.58 10.36 52.12
C ALA A 57 10.16 11.84 52.08
N PHE A 58 9.18 12.23 52.90
CA PHE A 58 8.55 13.55 52.83
C PHE A 58 8.80 14.43 54.08
N ALA A 59 9.34 13.89 55.18
CA ALA A 59 9.53 14.65 56.43
C ALA A 59 10.50 15.84 56.29
N ASP A 60 11.51 15.72 55.43
CA ASP A 60 12.53 16.77 55.22
C ASP A 60 12.09 17.84 54.20
N ILE A 61 10.92 17.70 53.58
CA ILE A 61 10.42 18.65 52.58
C ILE A 61 9.72 19.83 53.29
N LYS A 62 10.28 21.03 53.10
CA LYS A 62 9.79 22.27 53.72
C LYS A 62 8.34 22.57 53.32
N GLY A 63 7.46 22.70 54.31
CA GLY A 63 6.06 23.16 54.14
C GLY A 63 4.99 22.08 54.30
N ILE A 64 5.37 20.80 54.23
CA ILE A 64 4.44 19.69 54.49
C ILE A 64 4.11 19.66 55.98
N ALA A 65 2.82 19.71 56.32
CA ALA A 65 2.40 19.67 57.72
C ALA A 65 2.67 18.27 58.31
N PRO A 66 3.19 18.17 59.56
CA PRO A 66 3.49 16.87 60.18
C PRO A 66 2.29 15.92 60.26
N GLU A 67 1.08 16.46 60.31
CA GLU A 67 -0.19 15.71 60.32
C GLU A 67 -0.53 15.00 59.00
N HIS A 68 0.18 15.29 57.90
CA HIS A 68 0.03 14.60 56.62
C HIS A 68 1.05 13.47 56.42
N LEU A 69 1.95 13.26 57.40
CA LEU A 69 2.96 12.21 57.36
C LEU A 69 2.47 10.95 58.07
N THR A 70 2.81 9.79 57.53
CA THR A 70 2.44 8.48 58.09
C THR A 70 3.64 7.53 58.09
N GLU A 71 3.68 6.65 59.09
CA GLU A 71 4.59 5.49 59.16
C GLU A 71 3.91 4.20 58.68
N ILE A 72 2.61 4.25 58.35
CA ILE A 72 1.83 3.10 57.89
C ILE A 72 2.12 2.87 56.40
N ASN A 73 2.29 1.61 56.00
CA ASN A 73 2.54 1.25 54.60
C ASN A 73 1.33 1.59 53.71
N THR A 74 1.60 2.15 52.53
CA THR A 74 0.62 2.51 51.49
C THR A 74 -0.32 1.34 51.13
N THR A 75 0.16 0.09 51.15
CA THR A 75 -0.67 -1.10 50.86
C THR A 75 -1.75 -1.37 51.91
N ASP A 76 -1.51 -0.96 53.15
CA ASP A 76 -2.44 -1.20 54.27
C ASP A 76 -3.49 -0.07 54.33
N LEU A 77 -3.10 1.16 53.99
CA LEU A 77 -3.96 2.34 53.99
C LEU A 77 -5.07 2.30 52.92
N ARG A 78 -4.94 1.46 51.89
CA ARG A 78 -5.92 1.34 50.80
C ARG A 78 -7.29 0.82 51.25
N HIS A 79 -7.34 -0.04 52.27
CA HIS A 79 -8.60 -0.59 52.81
C HIS A 79 -8.95 -0.06 54.19
N ALA A 80 -8.07 0.73 54.81
CA ALA A 80 -8.34 1.30 56.12
C ALA A 80 -9.56 2.22 56.05
N GLU A 81 -10.36 2.23 57.13
CA GLU A 81 -11.46 3.16 57.30
C GLU A 81 -10.95 4.61 57.21
N CYS A 82 -11.76 5.48 56.63
CA CYS A 82 -11.42 6.87 56.36
C CYS A 82 -12.62 7.72 56.75
N ASP A 83 -12.46 8.54 57.78
CA ASP A 83 -13.51 9.41 58.32
C ASP A 83 -13.72 10.69 57.48
N LYS A 84 -12.91 10.87 56.43
CA LYS A 84 -12.98 11.97 55.48
C LYS A 84 -13.55 11.52 54.14
N GLU A 85 -13.96 12.47 53.30
CA GLU A 85 -14.57 12.21 52.00
C GLU A 85 -13.64 11.49 51.03
N ALA A 86 -12.33 11.70 51.14
CA ALA A 86 -11.33 11.02 50.34
C ALA A 86 -10.00 10.82 51.05
N ARG A 87 -9.18 9.88 50.57
CA ARG A 87 -7.80 9.65 51.02
C ARG A 87 -6.80 9.82 49.87
N LEU A 88 -5.71 10.54 50.10
CA LEU A 88 -4.59 10.70 49.18
C LEU A 88 -3.34 10.00 49.72
N LEU A 89 -2.83 9.06 48.95
CA LEU A 89 -1.66 8.25 49.27
C LEU A 89 -0.49 8.60 48.35
N ALA A 90 0.73 8.27 48.74
CA ALA A 90 1.89 8.27 47.84
C ALA A 90 2.50 6.86 47.76
N LEU A 91 2.81 6.41 46.54
CA LEU A 91 3.52 5.17 46.29
C LEU A 91 4.87 5.47 45.64
N LEU A 92 5.95 5.13 46.35
CA LEU A 92 7.33 5.32 45.90
C LEU A 92 7.97 4.03 45.33
N ASP A 93 7.45 2.86 45.70
CA ASP A 93 7.95 1.56 45.22
C ASP A 93 7.03 1.01 44.12
N GLU A 94 7.51 1.05 42.88
CA GLU A 94 6.79 0.58 41.69
C GLU A 94 6.44 -0.91 41.73
N SER A 95 7.17 -1.74 42.48
CA SER A 95 6.89 -3.18 42.59
C SER A 95 5.53 -3.48 43.23
N GLN A 96 4.97 -2.50 43.95
CA GLN A 96 3.67 -2.61 44.63
C GLN A 96 2.50 -2.07 43.79
N ALA A 97 2.74 -1.54 42.58
CA ALA A 97 1.72 -0.93 41.74
C ALA A 97 0.56 -1.88 41.38
N GLN A 98 0.85 -3.18 41.17
CA GLN A 98 -0.18 -4.20 40.88
C GLN A 98 -1.19 -4.38 42.02
N SER A 99 -0.82 -3.97 43.24
CA SER A 99 -1.65 -4.13 44.44
C SER A 99 -2.58 -2.92 44.69
N LEU A 100 -2.69 -1.98 43.75
CA LEU A 100 -3.43 -0.71 43.88
C LEU A 100 -4.58 -0.51 42.88
N SER A 101 -5.13 -1.58 42.30
CA SER A 101 -6.22 -1.51 41.32
C SER A 101 -7.54 -0.88 41.82
N GLN A 102 -7.67 -0.65 43.12
CA GLN A 102 -8.86 -0.05 43.76
C GLN A 102 -8.68 1.44 44.12
N VAL A 103 -7.57 2.06 43.70
CA VAL A 103 -7.24 3.46 43.98
C VAL A 103 -7.00 4.18 42.66
N GLU A 104 -7.47 5.41 42.53
CA GLU A 104 -7.31 6.20 41.31
C GLU A 104 -5.89 6.79 41.23
N PRO A 105 -5.08 6.45 40.21
CA PRO A 105 -3.71 6.93 40.11
C PRO A 105 -3.66 8.37 39.60
N ILE A 106 -2.86 9.19 40.28
CA ILE A 106 -2.41 10.50 39.81
C ILE A 106 -0.95 10.34 39.45
N ASP A 107 -0.73 9.99 38.19
CA ASP A 107 0.59 9.84 37.58
C ASP A 107 0.78 10.84 36.43
N ALA A 108 1.93 10.75 35.76
CA ALA A 108 2.22 11.58 34.60
C ALA A 108 1.20 11.40 33.47
N GLY A 109 0.69 10.19 33.26
CA GLY A 109 -0.32 9.89 32.24
C GLY A 109 -1.66 10.55 32.55
N THR A 110 -2.12 10.46 33.80
CA THR A 110 -3.32 11.18 34.27
C THR A 110 -3.13 12.68 34.10
N LEU A 111 -1.99 13.25 34.53
CA LEU A 111 -1.73 14.69 34.40
C LEU A 111 -1.55 15.15 32.96
N LEU A 112 -1.15 14.28 32.04
CA LEU A 112 -1.05 14.56 30.61
C LEU A 112 -2.30 14.12 29.83
N SER A 113 -3.37 13.69 30.49
CA SER A 113 -4.61 13.29 29.82
C SER A 113 -5.26 14.45 29.08
N LEU A 114 -5.84 14.15 27.91
CA LEU A 114 -6.59 15.10 27.09
C LEU A 114 -7.77 15.73 27.84
N ASP A 115 -8.38 14.97 28.76
CA ASP A 115 -9.50 15.42 29.60
C ASP A 115 -9.11 16.56 30.55
N HIS A 116 -7.81 16.84 30.71
CA HIS A 116 -7.30 17.85 31.63
C HIS A 116 -6.50 18.97 30.94
N LEU A 117 -6.54 19.06 29.60
CA LEU A 117 -5.85 20.11 28.84
C LEU A 117 -6.28 21.53 29.25
N ASP A 118 -7.55 21.74 29.58
CA ASP A 118 -8.04 23.05 30.04
C ASP A 118 -7.42 23.49 31.37
N LEU A 119 -7.03 22.54 32.23
CA LEU A 119 -6.30 22.85 33.46
C LEU A 119 -4.88 23.32 33.14
N TRP A 120 -4.20 22.71 32.17
CA TRP A 120 -2.90 23.21 31.70
C TRP A 120 -3.01 24.61 31.13
N PHE A 121 -4.07 24.91 30.38
CA PHE A 121 -4.31 26.26 29.87
C PHE A 121 -4.41 27.27 31.01
N GLY A 122 -5.27 27.00 32.00
CA GLY A 122 -5.47 27.89 33.14
C GLY A 122 -4.23 28.10 34.02
N HIS A 123 -3.43 27.05 34.23
CA HIS A 123 -2.24 27.11 35.10
C HIS A 123 -0.96 27.55 34.40
N SER A 124 -0.90 27.54 33.07
CA SER A 124 0.30 27.93 32.30
C SER A 124 0.66 29.42 32.39
N GLY A 125 -0.26 30.27 32.86
CA GLY A 125 -0.15 31.73 32.77
C GLY A 125 -0.61 32.28 31.40
N ALA A 126 -0.67 31.45 30.35
CA ALA A 126 -1.08 31.87 29.01
C ALA A 126 -2.57 32.28 28.96
N ALA A 127 -3.42 31.75 29.83
CA ALA A 127 -4.83 32.12 29.92
C ALA A 127 -5.06 33.59 30.32
N ALA A 128 -4.10 34.24 30.99
CA ALA A 128 -4.19 35.67 31.30
C ALA A 128 -3.96 36.55 30.05
N GLU A 129 -3.09 36.08 29.15
CA GLU A 129 -2.69 36.80 27.92
C GLU A 129 -3.57 36.47 26.72
N ILE A 130 -4.22 35.30 26.72
CA ILE A 130 -5.13 34.84 25.67
C ILE A 130 -6.58 35.12 26.08
N LEU A 131 -7.00 36.37 25.86
CA LEU A 131 -8.36 36.85 26.17
C LEU A 131 -9.37 36.57 25.05
N ASP A 132 -8.90 36.14 23.89
CA ASP A 132 -9.69 35.92 22.67
C ASP A 132 -9.99 34.43 22.48
N ASP A 133 -11.27 34.10 22.24
CA ASP A 133 -11.74 32.72 22.12
C ASP A 133 -11.08 31.98 20.94
N ASP A 134 -10.85 32.65 19.82
CA ASP A 134 -10.19 32.03 18.65
C ASP A 134 -8.74 31.66 18.98
N ARG A 135 -8.00 32.53 19.67
CA ARG A 135 -6.64 32.21 20.15
C ARG A 135 -6.62 31.11 21.20
N ALA A 136 -7.64 31.02 22.06
CA ALA A 136 -7.76 29.93 23.03
C ALA A 136 -7.99 28.58 22.33
N ILE A 137 -8.79 28.56 21.25
CA ILE A 137 -8.97 27.37 20.40
C ILE A 137 -7.64 26.97 19.74
N GLN A 138 -6.88 27.93 19.22
CA GLN A 138 -5.57 27.67 18.61
C GLN A 138 -4.56 27.09 19.61
N TRP A 139 -4.50 27.66 20.81
CA TRP A 139 -3.65 27.16 21.88
C TRP A 139 -4.02 25.72 22.24
N ARG A 140 -5.30 25.42 22.43
CA ARG A 140 -5.78 24.07 22.73
C ARG A 140 -5.41 23.07 21.64
N ALA A 141 -5.58 23.45 20.38
CA ALA A 141 -5.21 22.62 19.24
C ALA A 141 -3.70 22.31 19.22
N ALA A 142 -2.85 23.30 19.50
CA ALA A 142 -1.40 23.13 19.57
C ALA A 142 -0.96 22.23 20.73
N ILE A 143 -1.50 22.44 21.93
CA ILE A 143 -1.12 21.65 23.11
C ILE A 143 -1.67 20.23 23.04
N LYS A 144 -2.92 20.07 22.54
CA LYS A 144 -3.45 18.74 22.20
C LYS A 144 -2.50 18.00 21.25
N ALA A 145 -2.03 18.67 20.20
CA ALA A 145 -1.10 18.07 19.25
C ALA A 145 0.21 17.64 19.90
N LEU A 146 0.75 18.44 20.82
CA LEU A 146 1.98 18.13 21.52
C LEU A 146 1.83 16.95 22.50
N VAL A 147 0.73 16.91 23.25
CA VAL A 147 0.43 15.85 24.24
C VAL A 147 0.18 14.51 23.55
N GLU A 148 -0.60 14.47 22.46
CA GLU A 148 -0.88 13.23 21.72
C GLU A 148 0.35 12.63 21.01
N LEU A 149 1.43 13.41 20.84
CA LEU A 149 2.67 12.85 20.28
C LEU A 149 3.35 11.87 21.23
N ASP A 150 3.05 11.93 22.54
CA ASP A 150 3.63 11.06 23.57
C ASP A 150 5.18 11.08 23.56
N ARG A 151 5.75 12.27 23.31
CA ARG A 151 7.21 12.49 23.21
C ARG A 151 7.79 13.43 24.26
N VAL A 152 6.95 13.99 25.13
CA VAL A 152 7.36 15.00 26.11
C VAL A 152 7.06 14.54 27.53
N SER A 153 7.97 14.80 28.44
CA SER A 153 7.70 14.60 29.86
C SER A 153 6.80 15.72 30.40
N MET A 154 6.16 15.47 31.54
CA MET A 154 5.34 16.47 32.22
C MET A 154 6.12 17.76 32.53
N ARG A 155 7.38 17.63 32.96
CA ARG A 155 8.25 18.78 33.25
C ARG A 155 8.60 19.56 31.99
N GLN A 156 8.92 18.88 30.89
CA GLN A 156 9.18 19.53 29.60
C GLN A 156 7.95 20.29 29.10
N LEU A 157 6.77 19.71 29.22
CA LEU A 157 5.52 20.39 28.87
C LEU A 157 5.31 21.63 29.75
N ALA A 158 5.47 21.51 31.07
CA ALA A 158 5.32 22.63 31.98
C ALA A 158 6.29 23.78 31.66
N ASP A 159 7.57 23.48 31.49
CA ASP A 159 8.61 24.45 31.16
C ASP A 159 8.35 25.12 29.81
N TYR A 160 7.89 24.34 28.82
CA TYR A 160 7.47 24.84 27.52
C TYR A 160 6.30 25.82 27.65
N LEU A 161 5.25 25.45 28.36
CA LEU A 161 4.06 26.29 28.52
C LEU A 161 4.36 27.59 29.28
N VAL A 162 5.20 27.54 30.31
CA VAL A 162 5.67 28.74 31.02
C VAL A 162 6.48 29.65 30.10
N ALA A 163 7.35 29.09 29.25
CA ALA A 163 8.10 29.86 28.26
C ALA A 163 7.18 30.50 27.21
N VAL A 164 6.16 29.78 26.74
CA VAL A 164 5.12 30.32 25.84
C VAL A 164 4.40 31.49 26.50
N ALA A 165 3.98 31.35 27.76
CA ALA A 165 3.31 32.42 28.50
C ALA A 165 4.20 33.67 28.67
N ALA A 166 5.49 33.49 29.00
CA ALA A 166 6.44 34.59 29.08
C ALA A 166 6.64 35.30 27.73
N ASN A 167 6.67 34.56 26.62
CA ASN A 167 6.76 35.14 25.27
C ASN A 167 5.49 35.92 24.90
N LEU A 168 4.31 35.44 25.31
CA LEU A 168 3.03 36.12 25.12
C LEU A 168 2.96 37.44 25.90
N ASP A 169 3.36 37.43 27.17
CA ASP A 169 3.44 38.63 28.03
C ASP A 169 4.42 39.67 27.45
N ALA A 170 5.50 39.21 26.81
CA ALA A 170 6.42 40.08 26.06
C ALA A 170 5.84 40.63 24.72
N GLY A 171 4.60 40.30 24.37
CA GLY A 171 3.90 40.79 23.18
C GLY A 171 4.10 39.96 21.91
N THR A 172 4.68 38.76 22.02
CA THR A 172 4.90 37.85 20.87
C THR A 172 3.57 37.20 20.47
N PRO A 173 3.20 37.13 19.18
CA PRO A 173 1.98 36.46 18.77
C PRO A 173 2.05 34.95 19.04
N LEU A 174 0.91 34.31 19.33
CA LEU A 174 0.83 32.91 19.75
C LEU A 174 1.62 31.91 18.88
N PRO A 175 1.53 31.92 17.52
CA PRO A 175 2.33 31.02 16.69
C PRO A 175 3.84 31.18 16.91
N ALA A 176 4.31 32.43 16.97
CA ALA A 176 5.72 32.71 17.23
C ALA A 176 6.13 32.40 18.67
N ALA A 177 5.27 32.66 19.66
CA ALA A 177 5.54 32.31 21.06
C ALA A 177 5.72 30.79 21.26
N LEU A 178 4.93 29.98 20.54
CA LEU A 178 5.07 28.52 20.49
C LEU A 178 6.38 28.11 19.81
N GLY A 179 6.71 28.72 18.66
CA GLY A 179 7.97 28.47 17.94
C GLY A 179 9.22 28.86 18.73
N SER A 180 9.17 29.97 19.47
CA SER A 180 10.27 30.46 20.31
C SER A 180 10.51 29.59 21.54
N ALA A 181 9.49 28.89 22.04
CA ALA A 181 9.59 28.06 23.23
C ALA A 181 10.10 26.62 22.95
N LEU A 182 10.21 26.21 21.68
CA LEU A 182 10.67 24.87 21.25
C LEU A 182 11.96 24.36 21.94
N PRO A 183 12.94 25.19 22.33
CA PRO A 183 14.11 24.72 23.08
C PRO A 183 13.76 24.01 24.40
N LYS A 184 12.63 24.34 25.05
CA LYS A 184 12.16 23.63 26.25
C LYS A 184 11.74 22.18 25.98
N LEU A 185 11.47 21.85 24.72
CA LEU A 185 11.18 20.51 24.23
C LEU A 185 12.41 19.81 23.65
N HIS A 186 13.60 20.40 23.79
CA HIS A 186 14.84 19.99 23.12
C HIS A 186 14.77 20.01 21.59
N LEU A 187 13.98 20.92 21.03
CA LEU A 187 13.88 21.15 19.60
C LEU A 187 14.53 22.50 19.24
N PRO A 188 15.08 22.66 18.02
CA PRO A 188 15.58 23.96 17.59
C PRO A 188 14.48 25.01 17.65
N ARG A 189 14.80 26.19 18.19
CA ARG A 189 13.93 27.36 18.12
C ARG A 189 13.57 27.63 16.67
N PHE A 190 12.29 27.85 16.38
CA PHE A 190 11.85 28.25 15.04
C PHE A 190 10.61 29.12 15.14
N ASP A 191 10.81 30.43 15.19
CA ASP A 191 9.74 31.40 15.47
C ASP A 191 8.63 31.33 14.41
N GLN A 192 8.99 31.09 13.15
CA GLN A 192 8.03 31.05 12.04
C GLN A 192 7.47 29.64 11.74
N LEU A 193 7.74 28.63 12.60
CA LEU A 193 7.35 27.24 12.34
C LEU A 193 5.85 27.08 12.01
N PHE A 194 5.02 27.89 12.65
CA PHE A 194 3.57 27.80 12.59
C PHE A 194 2.91 28.89 11.72
N ASP A 195 3.70 29.76 11.08
CA ASP A 195 3.17 30.87 10.27
C ASP A 195 2.46 30.39 9.00
N ASP A 196 2.95 29.30 8.42
CA ASP A 196 2.36 28.61 7.26
C ASP A 196 0.94 28.05 7.54
N ILE A 197 0.55 27.91 8.81
CA ILE A 197 -0.81 27.50 9.15
C ILE A 197 -1.73 28.68 8.89
N SER A 198 -2.53 28.61 7.83
CA SER A 198 -3.50 29.65 7.47
C SER A 198 -4.39 29.99 8.68
N PRO A 199 -4.72 31.27 8.95
CA PRO A 199 -5.48 31.67 10.14
C PRO A 199 -6.77 30.86 10.37
N ALA A 200 -7.53 30.58 9.31
CA ALA A 200 -8.76 29.79 9.37
C ALA A 200 -8.56 28.34 9.81
N ARG A 201 -7.35 27.79 9.65
CA ARG A 201 -7.01 26.39 9.98
C ARG A 201 -6.27 26.24 11.31
N ARG A 202 -5.93 27.34 11.99
CA ARG A 202 -5.17 27.28 13.26
C ARG A 202 -5.95 26.66 14.41
N GLY A 203 -7.27 26.49 14.30
CA GLY A 203 -8.06 25.72 15.26
C GLY A 203 -7.96 24.20 15.09
N HIS A 204 -7.39 23.70 13.99
CA HIS A 204 -7.32 22.27 13.71
C HIS A 204 -6.04 21.65 14.27
N TYR A 205 -6.20 20.71 15.20
CA TYR A 205 -5.10 19.97 15.83
C TYR A 205 -4.13 19.33 14.81
N SER A 206 -4.65 18.77 13.71
CA SER A 206 -3.87 18.04 12.70
C SER A 206 -2.79 18.91 12.06
N GLN A 207 -3.06 20.21 11.87
CA GLN A 207 -2.12 21.16 11.31
C GLN A 207 -0.92 21.39 12.25
N TRP A 208 -1.17 21.53 13.56
CA TRP A 208 -0.10 21.67 14.54
C TRP A 208 0.71 20.38 14.67
N ARG A 209 0.04 19.22 14.72
CA ARG A 209 0.70 17.91 14.80
C ARG A 209 1.65 17.69 13.63
N ALA A 210 1.22 17.96 12.40
CA ALA A 210 2.08 17.82 11.22
C ALA A 210 3.37 18.65 11.33
N ARG A 211 3.27 19.90 11.82
CA ARG A 211 4.44 20.77 12.02
C ARG A 211 5.35 20.29 13.14
N PHE A 212 4.79 19.86 14.28
CA PHE A 212 5.58 19.26 15.35
C PHE A 212 6.29 17.99 14.89
N VAL A 213 5.62 17.05 14.21
CA VAL A 213 6.22 15.80 13.70
C VAL A 213 7.36 16.09 12.73
N ALA A 214 7.13 16.99 11.76
CA ALA A 214 8.15 17.36 10.79
C ALA A 214 9.38 18.01 11.46
N HIS A 215 9.14 18.86 12.46
CA HIS A 215 10.20 19.53 13.21
C HIS A 215 10.94 18.58 14.16
N TRP A 216 10.26 17.58 14.72
CA TRP A 216 10.84 16.65 15.70
C TRP A 216 12.05 15.88 15.17
N LYS A 217 12.12 15.65 13.86
CA LYS A 217 13.25 14.98 13.18
C LYS A 217 14.60 15.67 13.41
N ARG A 218 14.60 16.89 13.97
CA ARG A 218 15.79 17.75 14.17
C ARG A 218 16.41 17.59 15.56
N ASP A 219 15.79 16.85 16.47
CA ASP A 219 16.35 16.51 17.79
C ASP A 219 17.72 15.79 17.68
N CYS A 220 17.93 15.04 16.59
CA CYS A 220 19.15 14.35 16.24
C CYS A 220 20.40 15.25 16.25
N TYR A 221 20.24 16.55 15.97
CA TYR A 221 21.36 17.49 15.91
C TYR A 221 21.95 17.79 17.30
N VAL A 222 21.20 17.69 18.41
CA VAL A 222 21.78 17.82 19.76
C VAL A 222 22.85 16.72 19.99
N TYR A 223 22.60 15.54 19.42
CA TYR A 223 23.47 14.38 19.51
C TYR A 223 24.51 14.32 18.39
N LYS A 224 24.64 15.37 17.57
CA LYS A 224 25.51 15.45 16.39
C LYS A 224 25.26 14.31 15.40
N ARG A 225 23.99 14.02 15.12
CA ARG A 225 23.58 12.99 14.15
C ARG A 225 22.80 13.61 13.01
N ASP A 226 22.79 12.90 11.88
CA ASP A 226 21.83 13.18 10.81
C ASP A 226 20.43 12.60 11.13
N GLN A 227 19.46 12.89 10.26
CA GLN A 227 18.10 12.36 10.35
C GLN A 227 18.02 10.83 10.25
N SER A 228 19.08 10.17 9.76
CA SER A 228 19.24 8.71 9.72
C SER A 228 19.98 8.15 10.94
N GLN A 229 20.20 8.98 11.98
CA GLN A 229 20.89 8.64 13.23
C GLN A 229 22.40 8.35 13.11
N ILE A 230 23.02 8.74 12.00
CA ILE A 230 24.47 8.56 11.77
C ILE A 230 25.22 9.76 12.38
N PRO A 231 26.25 9.54 13.23
CA PRO A 231 27.05 10.63 13.78
C PRO A 231 27.79 11.44 12.71
N PHE A 232 27.79 12.77 12.85
CA PHE A 232 28.63 13.65 12.04
C PHE A 232 30.10 13.53 12.40
N SER A 233 30.97 13.65 11.39
CA SER A 233 32.40 13.83 11.60
C SER A 233 32.70 15.27 12.03
N THR A 234 33.47 15.45 13.11
CA THR A 234 33.92 16.77 13.58
C THR A 234 34.67 17.54 12.49
N THR A 235 35.54 16.87 11.72
CA THR A 235 36.29 17.47 10.61
C THR A 235 35.34 18.06 9.56
N ARG A 236 34.29 17.32 9.22
CA ARG A 236 33.29 17.73 8.23
C ARG A 236 32.48 18.93 8.68
N LEU A 237 32.09 18.97 9.95
CA LEU A 237 31.40 20.12 10.51
C LEU A 237 32.30 21.38 10.48
N ARG A 238 33.62 21.24 10.72
CA ARG A 238 34.58 22.36 10.60
C ARG A 238 34.68 22.87 9.17
N GLU A 239 34.94 21.98 8.22
CA GLU A 239 35.02 22.34 6.79
C GLU A 239 33.75 23.06 6.32
N LYS A 240 32.59 22.60 6.80
CA LYS A 240 31.32 23.24 6.48
C LYS A 240 31.19 24.63 7.11
N LEU A 241 31.53 24.77 8.38
CA LEU A 241 31.51 26.06 9.07
C LEU A 241 32.45 27.07 8.39
N ASP A 242 33.65 26.64 8.02
CA ASP A 242 34.64 27.47 7.31
C ASP A 242 34.10 27.95 5.95
N SER A 243 33.42 27.06 5.19
CA SER A 243 32.79 27.41 3.92
C SER A 243 31.68 28.46 4.04
N MET A 244 31.10 28.61 5.24
CA MET A 244 29.99 29.52 5.53
C MET A 244 30.44 30.77 6.29
N ALA A 245 31.74 30.93 6.59
CA ALA A 245 32.28 32.00 7.41
C ALA A 245 31.96 33.41 6.88
N SER A 246 31.82 33.58 5.56
CA SER A 246 31.49 34.87 4.93
C SER A 246 29.98 35.18 4.90
N ILE A 247 29.13 34.20 5.20
CA ILE A 247 27.66 34.30 5.10
C ILE A 247 27.03 34.41 6.49
N LEU A 248 27.60 33.73 7.48
CA LEU A 248 27.03 33.67 8.83
C LEU A 248 27.36 34.93 9.66
N PRO A 249 26.41 35.45 10.45
CA PRO A 249 26.70 36.42 11.49
C PRO A 249 27.76 35.93 12.48
N GLY A 250 28.61 36.83 12.99
CA GLY A 250 29.78 36.45 13.81
C GLY A 250 29.43 35.79 15.15
N ASP A 251 28.29 36.14 15.72
CA ASP A 251 27.70 35.51 16.91
C ASP A 251 27.18 34.09 16.62
N VAL A 252 26.47 33.88 15.51
CA VAL A 252 26.03 32.54 15.05
C VAL A 252 27.24 31.65 14.76
N TYR A 253 28.26 32.19 14.10
CA TYR A 253 29.51 31.46 13.82
C TYR A 253 30.19 30.98 15.11
N ALA A 254 30.29 31.84 16.13
CA ALA A 254 30.90 31.50 17.41
C ALA A 254 30.15 30.37 18.13
N VAL A 255 28.81 30.39 18.09
CA VAL A 255 27.96 29.33 18.66
C VAL A 255 28.18 28.00 17.93
N LEU A 256 28.21 28.00 16.59
CA LEU A 256 28.45 26.79 15.81
C LEU A 256 29.87 26.25 16.00
N ALA A 257 30.89 27.12 16.11
CA ALA A 257 32.26 26.71 16.40
C ALA A 257 32.36 26.00 17.77
N ALA A 258 31.71 26.57 18.80
CA ALA A 258 31.65 25.95 20.13
C ALA A 258 30.88 24.62 20.11
N TYR A 259 29.79 24.54 19.35
CA TYR A 259 29.04 23.31 19.15
C TYR A 259 29.91 22.20 18.55
N ILE A 260 30.76 22.50 17.56
CA ILE A 260 31.62 21.50 16.91
C ILE A 260 32.61 20.87 17.90
N GLU A 261 33.16 21.64 18.82
CA GLU A 261 34.12 21.15 19.82
C GLU A 261 33.45 20.45 21.02
N ALA A 262 32.17 20.70 21.26
CA ALA A 262 31.45 20.13 22.40
C ALA A 262 31.22 18.60 22.26
N PRO A 263 31.13 17.83 23.35
CA PRO A 263 30.73 16.43 23.28
C PRO A 263 29.26 16.28 22.81
N PRO A 264 28.89 15.23 22.05
CA PRO A 264 27.50 15.00 21.66
C PRO A 264 26.62 14.78 22.89
N GLY A 265 25.43 15.38 22.91
CA GLY A 265 24.47 15.29 24.02
C GLY A 265 23.99 16.66 24.51
N ILE A 266 23.23 16.66 25.61
CA ILE A 266 22.58 17.86 26.16
C ILE A 266 23.55 18.62 27.07
N GLY A 267 24.60 19.19 26.49
CA GLY A 267 25.54 20.11 27.15
C GLY A 267 25.29 21.56 26.75
N PRO A 268 25.70 22.57 27.54
CA PRO A 268 25.45 23.98 27.24
C PRO A 268 25.91 24.41 25.84
N ALA A 269 27.11 24.01 25.42
CA ALA A 269 27.65 24.32 24.10
C ALA A 269 27.00 23.50 22.96
N SER A 270 26.61 22.25 23.24
CA SER A 270 25.94 21.37 22.26
C SER A 270 24.48 21.78 22.02
N PHE A 271 23.86 22.43 23.01
CA PHE A 271 22.49 22.92 22.94
C PHE A 271 22.40 24.38 22.46
N ALA A 272 23.46 25.18 22.60
CA ALA A 272 23.46 26.59 22.22
C ALA A 272 22.94 26.89 20.79
N PRO A 273 23.20 26.09 19.74
CA PRO A 273 22.62 26.34 18.41
C PRO A 273 21.09 26.24 18.37
N PHE A 274 20.46 25.56 19.33
CA PHE A 274 19.00 25.38 19.37
C PHE A 274 18.30 26.61 19.96
N GLU A 275 19.04 27.49 20.64
CA GLU A 275 18.52 28.77 21.14
C GLU A 275 18.51 29.87 20.05
N LEU A 276 19.24 29.64 18.95
CA LEU A 276 19.22 30.49 17.75
C LEU A 276 18.03 30.14 16.86
N ASP A 277 17.50 31.11 16.11
CA ASP A 277 16.37 30.84 15.22
C ASP A 277 16.78 29.89 14.08
N TRP A 278 15.96 28.88 13.83
CA TRP A 278 16.28 27.78 12.91
C TRP A 278 16.73 28.23 11.52
N PRO A 279 16.11 29.24 10.86
CA PRO A 279 16.57 29.73 9.56
C PRO A 279 18.04 30.13 9.52
N ASP A 280 18.60 30.65 10.63
CA ASP A 280 19.99 31.11 10.69
C ASP A 280 20.99 29.95 10.74
N VAL A 281 20.58 28.80 11.29
CA VAL A 281 21.42 27.61 11.45
C VAL A 281 21.05 26.46 10.50
N ARG A 282 19.92 26.56 9.81
CA ARG A 282 19.34 25.51 8.95
C ARG A 282 20.32 25.02 7.89
N LEU A 283 20.94 25.95 7.16
CA LEU A 283 21.85 25.62 6.05
C LEU A 283 23.06 24.80 6.53
N PHE A 284 23.59 25.11 7.72
CA PHE A 284 24.71 24.37 8.30
C PHE A 284 24.33 22.89 8.54
N PHE A 285 23.17 22.65 9.17
CA PHE A 285 22.73 21.29 9.49
C PHE A 285 22.24 20.50 8.27
N GLU A 286 21.41 21.08 7.39
CA GLU A 286 20.86 20.36 6.23
C GLU A 286 21.93 20.01 5.19
N GLU A 287 22.93 20.87 4.98
CA GLU A 287 24.03 20.56 4.06
C GLU A 287 25.06 19.60 4.67
N ALA A 288 25.21 19.58 6.00
CA ALA A 288 25.97 18.55 6.70
C ALA A 288 25.32 17.16 6.59
N GLN A 289 23.98 17.09 6.47
CA GLN A 289 23.22 15.84 6.29
C GLN A 289 23.32 15.22 4.91
N ARG A 290 23.68 15.98 3.86
CA ARG A 290 23.86 15.40 2.53
C ARG A 290 25.07 14.49 2.56
N ALA A 291 24.90 13.24 3.00
CA ALA A 291 25.92 12.22 2.89
C ALA A 291 26.49 12.25 1.47
N ASP A 292 27.76 11.92 1.33
CA ASP A 292 28.30 11.59 0.03
C ASP A 292 27.58 10.35 -0.48
N ALA A 293 26.43 10.54 -1.14
CA ALA A 293 25.99 9.59 -2.15
C ALA A 293 27.16 9.52 -3.13
N LYS A 294 27.95 8.44 -2.99
CA LYS A 294 29.05 8.14 -3.88
C LYS A 294 28.49 8.19 -5.30
N SER A 295 29.13 8.94 -6.19
CA SER A 295 28.73 8.94 -7.59
C SER A 295 28.81 7.51 -8.14
N ILE A 296 28.02 7.21 -9.16
CA ILE A 296 28.08 5.92 -9.85
C ILE A 296 29.52 5.60 -10.29
N GLY A 297 30.28 6.60 -10.74
CA GLY A 297 31.71 6.46 -11.04
C GLY A 297 32.54 6.05 -9.83
N THR A 298 32.36 6.67 -8.65
CA THR A 298 33.09 6.27 -7.44
C THR A 298 32.73 4.87 -6.94
N GLU A 299 31.46 4.46 -7.02
CA GLU A 299 31.05 3.10 -6.64
C GLU A 299 31.61 2.06 -7.62
N THR A 300 31.56 2.33 -8.94
CA THR A 300 32.11 1.45 -9.98
C THR A 300 33.63 1.32 -9.86
N ARG A 301 34.32 2.44 -9.65
CA ARG A 301 35.78 2.45 -9.45
C ARG A 301 36.18 1.63 -8.23
N ALA A 302 35.43 1.73 -7.13
CA ALA A 302 35.68 0.95 -5.93
C ALA A 302 35.44 -0.55 -6.16
N PHE A 303 34.38 -0.91 -6.89
CA PHE A 303 34.09 -2.29 -7.27
C PHE A 303 35.25 -2.92 -8.04
N TYR A 304 35.75 -2.29 -9.11
CA TYR A 304 36.86 -2.85 -9.89
C TYR A 304 38.19 -2.89 -9.15
N LYS A 305 38.48 -1.91 -8.27
CA LYS A 305 39.68 -1.93 -7.41
C LYS A 305 39.67 -3.09 -6.41
N LEU A 306 38.49 -3.48 -5.93
CA LEU A 306 38.33 -4.60 -4.98
C LEU A 306 38.21 -5.95 -5.70
N ALA A 307 37.52 -5.99 -6.84
CA ALA A 307 37.16 -7.21 -7.54
C ALA A 307 38.37 -7.83 -8.25
N ARG A 308 39.03 -7.10 -9.18
CA ARG A 308 40.40 -7.31 -9.73
C ARG A 308 40.83 -6.15 -10.64
N GLU A 309 42.05 -5.60 -10.46
CA GLU A 309 42.56 -4.46 -11.26
C GLU A 309 42.86 -4.80 -12.73
N ASP A 310 42.97 -6.08 -13.11
CA ASP A 310 43.35 -6.55 -14.44
C ASP A 310 42.21 -6.65 -15.46
N ARG A 311 40.97 -6.34 -15.05
CA ARG A 311 39.78 -6.45 -15.92
C ARG A 311 39.47 -5.24 -16.77
N LEU A 312 39.98 -4.07 -16.40
CA LEU A 312 39.79 -2.83 -17.13
C LEU A 312 41.08 -2.41 -17.85
N THR A 313 40.94 -1.96 -19.08
CA THR A 313 41.98 -1.29 -19.84
C THR A 313 42.32 0.07 -19.24
N GLN A 314 43.49 0.61 -19.60
CA GLN A 314 43.92 1.93 -19.12
C GLN A 314 42.99 3.07 -19.58
N ASN A 315 42.29 2.89 -20.70
CA ASN A 315 41.31 3.86 -21.19
C ASN A 315 40.01 3.81 -20.36
N GLU A 316 39.55 2.62 -19.99
CA GLU A 316 38.36 2.45 -19.14
C GLU A 316 38.60 2.96 -17.72
N TRP A 317 39.80 2.78 -17.17
CA TRP A 317 40.18 3.41 -15.91
C TRP A 317 40.13 4.93 -15.99
N ARG A 318 40.63 5.53 -17.06
CA ARG A 318 40.52 6.98 -17.29
C ARG A 318 39.09 7.45 -17.42
N TYR A 319 38.25 6.68 -18.11
CA TYR A 319 36.81 6.96 -18.21
C TYR A 319 36.13 6.91 -16.84
N LEU A 320 36.42 5.90 -16.01
CA LEU A 320 35.88 5.82 -14.65
C LEU A 320 36.38 6.96 -13.75
N ASP A 321 37.62 7.40 -13.92
CA ASP A 321 38.15 8.57 -13.23
C ASP A 321 37.39 9.85 -13.65
N GLU A 322 37.16 10.07 -14.96
CA GLU A 322 36.34 11.17 -15.48
C GLU A 322 34.89 11.13 -14.96
N LEU A 323 34.25 9.95 -15.04
CA LEU A 323 32.87 9.74 -14.58
C LEU A 323 32.73 10.03 -13.08
N ALA A 324 33.76 9.71 -12.30
CA ALA A 324 33.70 9.83 -10.86
C ALA A 324 34.14 11.20 -10.33
N ASP A 325 35.18 11.79 -10.92
CA ASP A 325 35.83 13.02 -10.43
C ASP A 325 35.34 14.27 -11.17
N GLU A 326 35.06 14.20 -12.47
CA GLU A 326 34.64 15.36 -13.27
C GLU A 326 33.11 15.46 -13.42
N ARG A 327 32.44 14.34 -13.74
CA ARG A 327 30.98 14.33 -13.98
C ARG A 327 30.15 14.25 -12.68
N GLY A 328 30.76 13.81 -11.59
CA GLY A 328 30.18 13.87 -10.25
C GLY A 328 28.92 13.00 -10.06
N ARG A 329 27.97 13.47 -9.24
CA ARG A 329 26.87 12.62 -8.72
C ARG A 329 25.68 12.44 -9.67
N ASN A 330 25.39 13.43 -10.50
CA ASN A 330 24.28 13.41 -11.45
C ASN A 330 24.82 13.59 -12.88
N PRO A 331 25.62 12.64 -13.37
CA PRO A 331 26.08 12.68 -14.75
C PRO A 331 24.88 12.64 -15.71
N SER A 332 24.96 13.40 -16.80
CA SER A 332 24.10 13.19 -17.97
C SER A 332 24.62 12.02 -18.78
N LYS A 333 23.77 11.08 -19.19
CA LYS A 333 24.16 9.93 -20.03
C LYS A 333 24.76 10.38 -21.38
N ASP A 334 25.85 9.74 -21.78
CA ASP A 334 26.48 9.82 -23.11
C ASP A 334 26.72 8.41 -23.71
N GLU A 335 27.22 8.34 -24.95
CA GLU A 335 27.45 7.07 -25.67
C GLU A 335 28.53 6.19 -25.00
N ARG A 336 29.51 6.80 -24.32
CA ARG A 336 30.60 6.07 -23.63
C ARG A 336 30.07 5.32 -22.41
N ASP A 337 29.03 5.86 -21.77
CA ASP A 337 28.35 5.20 -20.66
C ASP A 337 27.67 3.90 -21.10
N GLU A 338 27.02 3.92 -22.27
CA GLU A 338 26.32 2.77 -22.84
C GLU A 338 27.31 1.69 -23.28
N GLU A 339 28.41 2.09 -23.95
CA GLU A 339 29.50 1.20 -24.37
C GLU A 339 30.14 0.51 -23.14
N PHE A 340 30.56 1.30 -22.14
CA PHE A 340 31.16 0.76 -20.92
C PHE A 340 30.20 -0.18 -20.19
N TYR A 341 28.93 0.20 -20.04
CA TYR A 341 27.97 -0.66 -19.35
C TYR A 341 27.72 -1.97 -20.11
N SER A 342 27.59 -1.91 -21.44
CA SER A 342 27.41 -3.09 -22.30
C SER A 342 28.58 -4.07 -22.18
N ASP A 343 29.82 -3.57 -22.21
CA ASP A 343 31.02 -4.41 -22.16
C ASP A 343 31.20 -5.09 -20.78
N HIS A 344 30.68 -4.49 -19.72
CA HIS A 344 30.93 -4.89 -18.33
C HIS A 344 29.69 -5.37 -17.55
N ILE A 345 28.52 -5.46 -18.20
CA ILE A 345 27.23 -5.77 -17.54
C ILE A 345 27.27 -7.07 -16.73
N VAL A 346 27.92 -8.12 -17.26
CA VAL A 346 28.02 -9.44 -16.61
C VAL A 346 28.74 -9.36 -15.27
N GLU A 347 29.71 -8.46 -15.15
CA GLU A 347 30.50 -8.27 -13.92
C GLU A 347 29.78 -7.35 -12.95
N ILE A 348 29.25 -6.22 -13.44
CA ILE A 348 28.50 -5.24 -12.66
C ILE A 348 27.30 -5.90 -11.96
N ARG A 349 26.62 -6.86 -12.63
CA ARG A 349 25.48 -7.60 -12.07
C ARG A 349 25.80 -8.53 -10.91
N GLN A 350 27.07 -8.86 -10.68
CA GLN A 350 27.47 -9.64 -9.51
C GLN A 350 27.29 -8.85 -8.21
N GLU A 351 27.24 -7.52 -8.28
CA GLU A 351 26.95 -6.63 -7.16
C GLU A 351 25.58 -5.96 -7.37
N PRO A 352 24.50 -6.45 -6.72
CA PRO A 352 23.12 -6.02 -7.00
C PRO A 352 22.90 -4.51 -6.87
N ARG A 353 23.57 -3.88 -5.90
CA ARG A 353 23.48 -2.44 -5.68
C ARG A 353 24.07 -1.66 -6.85
N LEU A 354 25.24 -2.07 -7.33
CA LEU A 354 25.93 -1.40 -8.44
C LEU A 354 25.14 -1.58 -9.74
N ALA A 355 24.60 -2.79 -9.96
CA ALA A 355 23.72 -3.09 -11.08
C ALA A 355 22.50 -2.17 -11.12
N ALA A 356 21.80 -2.00 -10.00
CA ALA A 356 20.63 -1.12 -9.91
C ALA A 356 20.97 0.35 -10.18
N LEU A 357 22.15 0.82 -9.76
CA LEU A 357 22.62 2.17 -10.05
C LEU A 357 22.89 2.37 -11.54
N TRP A 358 23.59 1.43 -12.19
CA TRP A 358 23.85 1.47 -13.62
C TRP A 358 22.59 1.32 -14.45
N ASP A 359 21.71 0.39 -14.11
CA ASP A 359 20.43 0.22 -14.80
C ASP A 359 19.61 1.52 -14.77
N ARG A 360 19.54 2.18 -13.60
CA ARG A 360 18.85 3.47 -13.46
C ARG A 360 19.54 4.59 -14.22
N PHE A 361 20.86 4.58 -14.29
CA PHE A 361 21.64 5.60 -15.01
C PHE A 361 21.49 5.47 -16.53
N ILE A 362 21.52 4.25 -17.06
CA ILE A 362 21.45 3.97 -18.50
C ILE A 362 20.00 4.07 -19.03
N PHE A 363 19.04 3.44 -18.33
CA PHE A 363 17.67 3.27 -18.81
C PHE A 363 16.64 4.18 -18.13
N GLY A 364 17.04 4.93 -17.09
CA GLY A 364 16.12 5.71 -16.28
C GLY A 364 15.31 4.85 -15.28
N PRO A 365 14.19 5.39 -14.73
CA PRO A 365 13.34 4.63 -13.83
C PRO A 365 12.74 3.42 -14.56
N GLU A 366 12.78 2.25 -13.95
CA GLU A 366 12.18 1.05 -14.53
C GLU A 366 10.64 1.16 -14.64
N VAL A 367 10.08 0.35 -15.53
CA VAL A 367 8.64 0.14 -15.68
C VAL A 367 8.33 -1.25 -15.12
N PRO A 368 7.86 -1.38 -13.88
CA PRO A 368 7.39 -2.66 -13.35
C PRO A 368 6.00 -2.99 -13.92
N CYS A 369 5.79 -4.24 -14.31
CA CYS A 369 4.50 -4.71 -14.83
C CYS A 369 4.24 -6.18 -14.50
N THR A 370 2.96 -6.57 -14.51
CA THR A 370 2.53 -7.98 -14.42
C THR A 370 1.85 -8.47 -15.71
N ASP A 371 1.44 -7.53 -16.58
CA ASP A 371 1.08 -7.78 -17.97
C ASP A 371 2.07 -7.08 -18.91
N ILE A 372 2.68 -7.85 -19.83
CA ILE A 372 3.73 -7.30 -20.70
C ILE A 372 3.18 -6.30 -21.71
N VAL A 373 1.92 -6.45 -22.15
CA VAL A 373 1.31 -5.55 -23.12
C VAL A 373 1.10 -4.17 -22.49
N GLU A 374 0.66 -4.14 -21.23
CA GLU A 374 0.55 -2.91 -20.45
C GLU A 374 1.92 -2.27 -20.22
N GLY A 375 2.89 -3.06 -19.77
CA GLY A 375 4.26 -2.57 -19.55
C GLY A 375 4.89 -1.99 -20.83
N LEU A 376 4.70 -2.66 -21.97
CA LEU A 376 5.13 -2.14 -23.27
C LEU A 376 4.43 -0.83 -23.63
N LEU A 377 3.12 -0.69 -23.39
CA LEU A 377 2.43 0.60 -23.60
C LEU A 377 3.01 1.73 -22.74
N GLN A 378 3.34 1.45 -21.48
CA GLN A 378 3.98 2.43 -20.60
C GLN A 378 5.38 2.82 -21.11
N CYS A 379 6.17 1.85 -21.59
CA CYS A 379 7.45 2.13 -22.25
C CYS A 379 7.26 2.96 -23.52
N VAL A 380 6.31 2.60 -24.38
CA VAL A 380 5.99 3.34 -25.60
C VAL A 380 5.59 4.78 -25.29
N ARG A 381 4.76 5.02 -24.26
CA ARG A 381 4.41 6.38 -23.83
C ARG A 381 5.64 7.22 -23.46
N ARG A 382 6.65 6.63 -22.81
CA ARG A 382 7.90 7.31 -22.44
C ARG A 382 8.83 7.54 -23.64
N LEU A 383 8.80 6.63 -24.61
CA LEU A 383 9.62 6.68 -25.82
C LEU A 383 8.96 7.45 -26.97
N TYR A 384 7.67 7.77 -26.85
CA TYR A 384 6.86 8.33 -27.92
C TYR A 384 7.43 9.68 -28.39
N ARG A 385 7.75 9.76 -29.69
CA ARG A 385 8.23 10.97 -30.35
C ARG A 385 7.33 11.28 -31.55
N PRO A 386 6.32 12.17 -31.39
CA PRO A 386 5.49 12.55 -32.52
C PRO A 386 6.35 13.21 -33.61
N ALA A 387 5.98 12.99 -34.87
CA ALA A 387 6.62 13.59 -36.04
C ALA A 387 8.14 13.36 -36.18
N ALA A 388 8.70 12.28 -35.62
CA ALA A 388 10.12 11.99 -35.85
C ALA A 388 10.41 11.66 -37.33
N PRO A 389 11.54 12.10 -37.89
CA PRO A 389 11.88 11.83 -39.28
C PRO A 389 12.22 10.34 -39.49
N GLY A 390 11.52 9.69 -40.42
CA GLY A 390 11.78 8.30 -40.83
C GLY A 390 10.84 7.26 -40.22
N ARG A 391 11.10 5.98 -40.50
CA ARG A 391 10.37 4.85 -39.90
C ARG A 391 10.83 4.67 -38.46
N GLN A 392 9.89 4.65 -37.52
CA GLN A 392 10.17 4.30 -36.13
C GLN A 392 9.92 2.80 -35.93
N THR A 393 10.79 2.15 -35.14
CA THR A 393 10.68 0.73 -34.79
C THR A 393 10.84 0.59 -33.29
N LEU A 394 10.01 -0.23 -32.66
CA LEU A 394 10.16 -0.63 -31.26
C LEU A 394 10.90 -1.96 -31.22
N VAL A 395 12.05 -1.97 -30.55
CA VAL A 395 12.87 -3.16 -30.32
C VAL A 395 12.72 -3.57 -28.86
N VAL A 396 12.43 -4.85 -28.61
CA VAL A 396 12.33 -5.42 -27.26
C VAL A 396 13.41 -6.47 -27.13
N GLU A 397 14.43 -6.14 -26.35
CA GLU A 397 15.59 -7.01 -26.12
C GLU A 397 15.59 -7.51 -24.67
N ALA A 398 15.90 -8.80 -24.50
CA ALA A 398 16.17 -9.34 -23.19
C ALA A 398 17.53 -8.82 -22.71
N VAL A 399 17.60 -8.37 -21.46
CA VAL A 399 18.88 -7.87 -20.92
C VAL A 399 19.90 -8.98 -20.67
N GLU A 400 19.43 -10.22 -20.52
CA GLU A 400 20.26 -11.42 -20.47
C GLU A 400 19.61 -12.52 -21.32
N ASP A 401 20.41 -13.18 -22.14
CA ASP A 401 20.01 -14.31 -22.99
C ASP A 401 20.77 -15.62 -22.65
N GLU A 402 21.70 -15.57 -21.69
CA GLU A 402 22.44 -16.74 -21.25
C GLU A 402 21.52 -17.76 -20.55
N LYS A 403 21.59 -19.02 -20.99
CA LYS A 403 20.82 -20.13 -20.39
C LYS A 403 21.01 -20.25 -18.87
N ARG A 404 22.16 -19.84 -18.33
CA ARG A 404 22.45 -19.91 -16.90
C ARG A 404 21.64 -18.90 -16.08
N ALA A 405 21.34 -17.74 -16.64
CA ALA A 405 20.51 -16.71 -15.99
C ALA A 405 19.10 -17.21 -15.68
N PHE A 406 18.56 -18.07 -16.55
CA PHE A 406 17.24 -18.67 -16.35
C PHE A 406 17.20 -19.73 -15.24
N LEU A 407 18.33 -20.29 -14.81
CA LEU A 407 18.36 -21.35 -13.78
C LEU A 407 17.97 -20.86 -12.39
N SER A 408 18.12 -19.55 -12.11
CA SER A 408 17.65 -18.95 -10.85
C SER A 408 16.16 -18.60 -10.86
N LEU A 409 15.50 -18.65 -12.02
CA LEU A 409 14.09 -18.30 -12.17
C LEU A 409 13.19 -19.52 -11.92
N ASN A 410 11.95 -19.24 -11.52
CA ASN A 410 10.96 -20.29 -11.37
C ASN A 410 10.48 -20.80 -12.74
N GLU A 411 10.52 -22.12 -12.93
CA GLU A 411 10.17 -22.80 -14.19
C GLU A 411 8.72 -22.53 -14.62
N ASP A 412 7.76 -22.63 -13.69
CA ASP A 412 6.33 -22.45 -14.00
C ASP A 412 6.04 -21.00 -14.46
N ILE A 413 6.68 -20.02 -13.84
CA ILE A 413 6.58 -18.61 -14.21
C ILE A 413 7.19 -18.36 -15.60
N CYS A 414 8.33 -18.97 -15.91
CA CYS A 414 8.95 -18.89 -17.24
C CYS A 414 8.05 -19.55 -18.31
N ALA A 415 7.48 -20.71 -18.01
CA ALA A 415 6.56 -21.42 -18.90
C ALA A 415 5.27 -20.62 -19.14
N MET A 416 4.72 -19.99 -18.10
CA MET A 416 3.58 -19.07 -18.20
C MET A 416 3.91 -17.88 -19.10
N PHE A 417 5.06 -17.23 -18.89
CA PHE A 417 5.49 -16.10 -19.72
C PHE A 417 5.57 -16.51 -21.19
N ALA A 418 6.24 -17.62 -21.47
CA ALA A 418 6.37 -18.16 -22.83
C ALA A 418 5.00 -18.51 -23.45
N ALA A 419 4.10 -19.16 -22.70
CA ALA A 419 2.78 -19.53 -23.23
C ALA A 419 1.88 -18.32 -23.54
N ARG A 420 1.99 -17.25 -22.75
CA ARG A 420 1.19 -16.02 -22.94
C ARG A 420 1.73 -15.13 -24.06
N TYR A 421 3.03 -14.92 -24.10
CA TYR A 421 3.63 -13.81 -24.86
C TYR A 421 4.51 -14.26 -26.05
N ARG A 422 4.56 -15.56 -26.35
CA ARG A 422 5.21 -16.07 -27.57
C ARG A 422 4.65 -15.36 -28.81
N GLY A 423 5.53 -14.95 -29.70
CA GLY A 423 5.17 -14.35 -30.98
C GLY A 423 5.00 -12.82 -30.96
N LEU A 424 5.34 -12.13 -29.86
CA LEU A 424 5.69 -10.70 -29.92
C LEU A 424 6.89 -10.54 -30.88
N VAL A 425 6.77 -9.63 -31.84
CA VAL A 425 7.61 -9.57 -33.05
C VAL A 425 9.08 -9.28 -32.72
N GLU A 426 9.98 -10.07 -33.30
CA GLU A 426 11.42 -9.78 -33.42
C GLU A 426 11.64 -9.05 -34.75
N GLU A 427 12.06 -7.78 -34.71
CA GLU A 427 12.71 -7.10 -35.84
C GLU A 427 14.05 -6.58 -35.34
N ASP A 428 15.12 -6.83 -36.09
CA ASP A 428 16.44 -6.23 -35.82
C ASP A 428 16.34 -4.72 -36.03
N GLY A 429 16.67 -3.93 -35.00
CA GLY A 429 16.69 -2.49 -35.07
C GLY A 429 17.99 -1.91 -34.49
N SER A 430 18.34 -0.70 -34.92
CA SER A 430 19.50 0.01 -34.38
C SER A 430 19.18 0.68 -33.05
N SER A 431 20.20 0.84 -32.20
CA SER A 431 20.11 1.50 -30.90
C SER A 431 19.49 2.90 -30.97
N GLY A 432 18.61 3.20 -30.01
CA GLY A 432 17.88 4.46 -29.87
C GLY A 432 17.61 4.77 -28.40
N ALA A 433 16.58 5.57 -28.10
CA ALA A 433 16.20 5.80 -26.71
C ALA A 433 15.69 4.48 -26.09
N SER A 434 16.23 4.11 -24.93
CA SER A 434 15.93 2.86 -24.23
C SER A 434 15.21 3.11 -22.90
N VAL A 435 14.32 2.19 -22.53
CA VAL A 435 13.60 2.16 -21.25
C VAL A 435 13.61 0.73 -20.73
N ARG A 436 13.88 0.55 -19.44
CA ARG A 436 13.88 -0.77 -18.82
C ARG A 436 12.46 -1.19 -18.42
N LEU A 437 12.03 -2.33 -18.93
CA LEU A 437 10.80 -3.01 -18.57
C LEU A 437 11.13 -4.20 -17.65
N VAL A 438 10.42 -4.32 -16.53
CA VAL A 438 10.55 -5.45 -15.60
C VAL A 438 9.20 -6.13 -15.50
N TRP A 439 9.16 -7.42 -15.82
CA TRP A 439 7.97 -8.24 -15.69
C TRP A 439 8.06 -9.14 -14.47
N GLU A 440 7.00 -9.13 -13.65
CA GLU A 440 6.88 -9.96 -12.46
C GLU A 440 5.69 -10.90 -12.57
N GLY A 441 5.95 -12.19 -12.34
CA GLY A 441 4.92 -13.23 -12.27
C GLY A 441 4.63 -13.65 -10.83
N SER A 442 3.36 -13.96 -10.53
CA SER A 442 2.95 -14.49 -9.22
C SER A 442 2.63 -15.98 -9.30
N LEU A 443 3.24 -16.77 -8.40
CA LEU A 443 2.93 -18.19 -8.22
C LEU A 443 1.56 -18.43 -7.58
N ASP A 444 0.97 -17.39 -7.02
CA ASP A 444 -0.32 -17.44 -6.37
C ASP A 444 -1.47 -17.07 -7.32
N ALA A 445 -1.19 -16.58 -8.54
CA ALA A 445 -2.22 -16.20 -9.50
C ALA A 445 -2.58 -17.35 -10.47
N VAL A 446 -3.78 -17.30 -11.06
CA VAL A 446 -4.16 -18.18 -12.18
C VAL A 446 -3.24 -17.98 -13.38
N GLY A 447 -3.15 -18.98 -14.26
CA GLY A 447 -2.32 -18.91 -15.47
C GLY A 447 -0.93 -19.49 -15.31
N VAL A 448 -0.43 -19.70 -14.09
CA VAL A 448 0.78 -20.50 -13.81
C VAL A 448 0.67 -21.89 -14.43
N GLY A 449 -0.54 -22.49 -14.42
CA GLY A 449 -0.80 -23.81 -15.00
C GLY A 449 -0.99 -23.82 -16.52
N LEU A 450 -1.03 -22.66 -17.21
CA LEU A 450 -1.45 -22.55 -18.62
C LEU A 450 -0.65 -23.45 -19.56
N ALA A 451 0.69 -23.42 -19.47
CA ALA A 451 1.55 -24.23 -20.33
C ALA A 451 1.23 -25.73 -20.19
N SER A 452 1.07 -26.19 -18.95
CA SER A 452 0.74 -27.59 -18.66
C SER A 452 -0.69 -27.98 -19.05
N ASP A 453 -1.63 -27.03 -19.08
CA ASP A 453 -3.00 -27.25 -19.52
C ASP A 453 -3.05 -27.37 -21.05
N LEU A 454 -2.32 -26.52 -21.78
CA LEU A 454 -2.20 -26.61 -23.24
C LEU A 454 -1.56 -27.93 -23.69
N GLU A 455 -0.55 -28.41 -22.96
CA GLU A 455 0.06 -29.72 -23.22
C GLU A 455 -0.95 -30.85 -22.99
N ARG A 456 -1.70 -30.83 -21.87
CA ARG A 456 -2.71 -31.85 -21.57
C ARG A 456 -3.89 -31.86 -22.54
N LEU A 457 -4.30 -30.72 -23.06
CA LEU A 457 -5.35 -30.68 -24.08
C LEU A 457 -4.90 -31.40 -25.35
N GLN A 458 -3.61 -31.34 -25.70
CA GLN A 458 -3.05 -32.01 -26.87
C GLN A 458 -2.70 -33.48 -26.59
N ASP A 459 -2.11 -33.79 -25.43
CA ASP A 459 -1.71 -35.14 -25.03
C ASP A 459 -2.53 -35.65 -23.85
N ASN A 460 -3.65 -36.32 -24.16
CA ASN A 460 -4.48 -36.99 -23.16
C ASN A 460 -5.04 -38.34 -23.65
N ARG A 461 -5.47 -39.18 -22.69
CA ARG A 461 -6.04 -40.50 -23.00
C ARG A 461 -7.40 -40.45 -23.69
N ALA A 462 -8.11 -39.33 -23.64
CA ALA A 462 -9.38 -39.17 -24.36
C ALA A 462 -9.17 -38.93 -25.87
N ARG A 463 -7.93 -38.65 -26.31
CA ARG A 463 -7.53 -38.47 -27.71
C ARG A 463 -8.35 -37.40 -28.44
N THR A 464 -8.68 -36.32 -27.73
CA THR A 464 -9.34 -35.13 -28.27
C THR A 464 -8.87 -33.92 -27.48
N THR A 465 -8.89 -32.75 -28.11
CA THR A 465 -8.66 -31.45 -27.47
C THR A 465 -9.92 -30.92 -26.78
N LEU A 466 -11.09 -31.51 -27.05
CA LEU A 466 -12.37 -31.14 -26.47
C LEU A 466 -12.60 -31.91 -25.16
N VAL A 467 -11.90 -31.48 -24.11
CA VAL A 467 -11.92 -32.11 -22.78
C VAL A 467 -12.72 -31.26 -21.79
N ARG A 468 -13.50 -31.91 -20.92
CA ARG A 468 -14.21 -31.25 -19.80
C ARG A 468 -13.21 -30.71 -18.77
N CYS A 469 -13.26 -29.41 -18.50
CA CYS A 469 -12.46 -28.77 -17.45
C CYS A 469 -13.16 -28.83 -16.08
N SER A 470 -12.39 -28.67 -15.01
CA SER A 470 -12.94 -28.53 -13.65
C SER A 470 -12.02 -27.70 -12.77
N ALA A 471 -12.60 -27.12 -11.72
CA ALA A 471 -11.86 -26.47 -10.64
C ALA A 471 -12.34 -27.03 -9.31
N GLY A 472 -11.44 -27.31 -8.37
CA GLY A 472 -11.83 -27.70 -7.02
C GLY A 472 -11.97 -26.48 -6.12
N TYR A 473 -12.87 -26.53 -5.14
CA TYR A 473 -12.92 -25.54 -4.06
C TYR A 473 -12.19 -26.07 -2.82
N ARG A 474 -11.19 -25.31 -2.33
CA ARG A 474 -10.41 -25.70 -1.15
C ARG A 474 -11.08 -25.20 0.14
N HIS A 475 -11.51 -26.14 0.99
CA HIS A 475 -12.07 -25.79 2.30
C HIS A 475 -10.95 -25.71 3.37
N ARG A 476 -10.87 -24.60 4.13
CA ARG A 476 -10.05 -24.54 5.36
C ARG A 476 -10.91 -24.89 6.57
N ALA A 477 -10.43 -25.78 7.45
CA ALA A 477 -11.24 -26.36 8.54
C ALA A 477 -11.63 -25.39 9.68
N ARG A 478 -11.13 -24.13 9.68
CA ARG A 478 -11.32 -23.15 10.77
C ARG A 478 -11.64 -21.72 10.31
N ALA A 479 -11.82 -21.47 9.02
CA ALA A 479 -12.14 -20.14 8.48
C ALA A 479 -13.55 -20.14 7.86
N SER A 480 -14.20 -18.97 7.85
CA SER A 480 -15.36 -18.66 7.00
C SER A 480 -15.04 -18.98 5.53
N GLN A 481 -16.07 -19.10 4.68
CA GLN A 481 -15.87 -19.44 3.26
C GLN A 481 -14.88 -18.46 2.62
N VAL A 482 -13.79 -18.99 2.06
CA VAL A 482 -12.79 -18.18 1.38
C VAL A 482 -13.35 -17.85 0.01
N GLY A 483 -13.50 -16.55 -0.28
CA GLY A 483 -13.86 -16.08 -1.62
C GLY A 483 -12.86 -16.54 -2.67
N ILE A 484 -13.31 -16.63 -3.91
CA ILE A 484 -12.49 -17.03 -5.05
C ILE A 484 -11.84 -15.78 -5.62
N ASN A 485 -10.52 -15.78 -5.79
CA ASN A 485 -9.78 -14.66 -6.34
C ASN A 485 -8.80 -15.18 -7.39
N LEU A 486 -8.84 -14.65 -8.62
CA LEU A 486 -7.92 -15.10 -9.67
C LEU A 486 -6.45 -14.75 -9.36
N ARG A 487 -6.20 -13.78 -8.48
CA ARG A 487 -4.87 -13.39 -8.00
C ARG A 487 -4.38 -14.21 -6.80
N ASP A 488 -5.26 -15.03 -6.21
CA ASP A 488 -4.93 -15.94 -5.10
C ASP A 488 -5.60 -17.31 -5.26
N LEU A 489 -4.80 -18.28 -5.70
CA LEU A 489 -5.16 -19.68 -5.86
C LEU A 489 -5.38 -20.41 -4.53
N SER A 490 -5.22 -19.77 -3.37
CA SER A 490 -5.37 -20.44 -2.07
C SER A 490 -6.80 -20.94 -1.80
N GLY A 491 -7.80 -20.32 -2.43
CA GLY A 491 -9.21 -20.76 -2.41
C GLY A 491 -9.55 -21.88 -3.42
N LEU A 492 -8.64 -22.19 -4.34
CA LEU A 492 -8.85 -23.17 -5.40
C LEU A 492 -8.01 -24.44 -5.18
N ASP A 493 -8.63 -25.59 -5.34
CA ASP A 493 -7.94 -26.86 -5.39
C ASP A 493 -7.55 -27.20 -6.84
N PRO A 494 -6.32 -27.70 -7.07
CA PRO A 494 -5.88 -28.09 -8.41
C PRO A 494 -6.75 -29.23 -8.97
N ALA A 495 -7.22 -29.10 -10.22
CA ALA A 495 -7.91 -30.19 -10.91
C ALA A 495 -7.03 -31.44 -11.06
N ALA A 496 -5.71 -31.22 -11.10
CA ALA A 496 -4.70 -32.25 -11.27
C ALA A 496 -4.01 -32.71 -9.96
N GLN A 497 -4.56 -32.41 -8.77
CA GLN A 497 -4.04 -32.73 -7.42
C GLN A 497 -2.64 -32.21 -7.05
N ARG A 498 -1.72 -32.01 -8.02
CA ARG A 498 -0.32 -31.59 -7.81
C ARG A 498 0.09 -30.35 -8.61
N ASN A 499 -0.56 -30.06 -9.74
CA ASN A 499 -0.19 -28.91 -10.59
C ASN A 499 -1.06 -27.71 -10.25
N ARG A 500 -0.55 -26.82 -9.40
CA ARG A 500 -1.24 -25.61 -8.94
C ARG A 500 -1.66 -24.76 -10.16
N GLY A 501 -2.90 -24.25 -10.15
CA GLY A 501 -3.42 -23.38 -11.21
C GLY A 501 -3.81 -24.07 -12.52
N SER A 502 -3.87 -25.40 -12.54
CA SER A 502 -4.31 -26.20 -13.70
C SER A 502 -5.79 -26.58 -13.59
N PHE A 503 -6.53 -26.39 -14.69
CA PHE A 503 -7.98 -26.68 -14.79
C PHE A 503 -8.32 -27.83 -15.74
N VAL A 504 -7.32 -28.33 -16.48
CA VAL A 504 -7.46 -29.55 -17.26
C VAL A 504 -7.17 -30.74 -16.35
N PRO A 505 -8.08 -31.72 -16.22
CA PRO A 505 -7.83 -32.90 -15.42
C PRO A 505 -6.57 -33.64 -15.87
N VAL A 506 -6.01 -34.48 -14.99
CA VAL A 506 -4.94 -35.40 -15.40
C VAL A 506 -5.39 -36.26 -16.58
N SER A 507 -4.46 -36.59 -17.47
CA SER A 507 -4.71 -37.31 -18.74
C SER A 507 -5.60 -38.56 -18.59
N SER A 508 -5.53 -39.27 -17.45
CA SER A 508 -6.36 -40.46 -17.17
C SER A 508 -7.82 -40.18 -16.77
N ARG A 509 -8.16 -38.94 -16.42
CA ARG A 509 -9.49 -38.50 -15.98
C ARG A 509 -10.16 -37.54 -16.97
N CYS A 510 -9.54 -37.29 -18.11
CA CYS A 510 -10.10 -36.45 -19.16
C CYS A 510 -11.39 -37.09 -19.72
N GLU A 511 -12.48 -36.32 -19.73
CA GLU A 511 -13.75 -36.70 -20.33
C GLU A 511 -13.91 -36.01 -21.69
N SER A 512 -14.26 -36.78 -22.73
CA SER A 512 -14.41 -36.27 -24.10
C SER A 512 -15.77 -35.58 -24.29
N LEU A 513 -15.76 -34.25 -24.44
CA LEU A 513 -16.92 -33.48 -24.87
C LEU A 513 -17.31 -33.81 -26.32
N ALA A 514 -16.33 -34.17 -27.15
CA ALA A 514 -16.58 -34.60 -28.53
C ALA A 514 -17.40 -35.90 -28.61
N LEU A 515 -17.08 -36.88 -27.76
CA LEU A 515 -17.85 -38.11 -27.65
C LEU A 515 -19.28 -37.84 -27.15
N ASN A 516 -19.43 -36.95 -26.15
CA ASN A 516 -20.73 -36.55 -25.62
C ASN A 516 -21.61 -35.91 -26.71
N TRP A 517 -21.04 -35.00 -27.50
CA TRP A 517 -21.73 -34.34 -28.60
C TRP A 517 -22.18 -35.35 -29.68
N ARG A 518 -21.27 -36.22 -30.13
CA ARG A 518 -21.59 -37.27 -31.13
C ARG A 518 -22.64 -38.25 -30.64
N ARG A 519 -22.64 -38.58 -29.35
CA ARG A 519 -23.70 -39.41 -28.72
C ARG A 519 -25.05 -38.70 -28.77
N ALA A 520 -25.12 -37.43 -28.37
CA ALA A 520 -26.34 -36.64 -28.40
C ALA A 520 -26.92 -36.54 -29.83
N LEU A 521 -26.07 -36.31 -30.84
CA LEU A 521 -26.48 -36.32 -32.24
C LEU A 521 -27.03 -37.69 -32.68
N GLY A 522 -26.34 -38.77 -32.30
CA GLY A 522 -26.77 -40.14 -32.61
C GLY A 522 -28.10 -40.51 -31.94
N GLU A 523 -28.35 -40.05 -30.72
CA GLU A 523 -29.61 -40.25 -30.00
C GLU A 523 -30.75 -39.47 -30.66
N ALA A 524 -30.51 -38.22 -31.06
CA ALA A 524 -31.49 -37.41 -31.78
C ALA A 524 -31.84 -38.01 -33.16
N ARG A 525 -30.86 -38.59 -33.86
CA ARG A 525 -31.05 -39.35 -35.10
C ARG A 525 -31.90 -40.61 -34.86
N LYS A 526 -31.62 -41.38 -33.81
CA LYS A 526 -32.39 -42.59 -33.45
C LYS A 526 -33.83 -42.27 -33.05
N ALA A 527 -34.04 -41.13 -32.40
CA ALA A 527 -35.37 -40.67 -32.00
C ALA A 527 -36.22 -40.15 -33.17
N GLY A 528 -35.66 -40.05 -34.38
CA GLY A 528 -36.38 -39.55 -35.56
C GLY A 528 -36.66 -38.05 -35.53
N VAL A 529 -35.96 -37.30 -34.68
CA VAL A 529 -36.12 -35.84 -34.51
C VAL A 529 -35.33 -35.07 -35.58
N LEU A 530 -34.29 -35.69 -36.15
CA LEU A 530 -33.45 -35.14 -37.21
C LEU A 530 -33.61 -35.94 -38.50
N GLU A 531 -33.80 -35.23 -39.62
CA GLU A 531 -33.63 -35.80 -40.95
C GLU A 531 -32.17 -36.24 -41.16
N MET A 532 -31.97 -37.29 -41.98
CA MET A 532 -30.63 -37.85 -42.21
C MET A 532 -29.64 -36.81 -42.75
N ASP A 533 -30.07 -36.02 -43.73
CA ASP A 533 -29.25 -34.96 -44.33
C ASP A 533 -28.87 -33.88 -43.30
N ALA A 534 -29.80 -33.47 -42.43
CA ALA A 534 -29.54 -32.51 -41.37
C ALA A 534 -28.55 -33.05 -40.33
N ALA A 535 -28.67 -34.33 -39.95
CA ALA A 535 -27.74 -34.97 -39.02
C ALA A 535 -26.33 -35.09 -39.60
N ASP A 536 -26.21 -35.43 -40.88
CA ASP A 536 -24.92 -35.57 -41.56
C ASP A 536 -24.26 -34.18 -41.76
N GLN A 537 -25.03 -33.13 -42.03
CA GLN A 537 -24.54 -31.75 -42.08
C GLN A 537 -24.06 -31.24 -40.72
N LEU A 538 -24.80 -31.53 -39.63
CA LEU A 538 -24.34 -31.20 -38.27
C LEU A 538 -23.05 -31.95 -37.92
N ALA A 539 -22.95 -33.23 -38.26
CA ALA A 539 -21.73 -34.01 -38.05
C ALA A 539 -20.53 -33.39 -38.82
N SER A 540 -20.73 -33.02 -40.09
CA SER A 540 -19.69 -32.37 -40.88
C SER A 540 -19.28 -31.01 -40.31
N ALA A 541 -20.22 -30.22 -39.79
CA ALA A 541 -19.93 -28.94 -39.15
C ALA A 541 -19.13 -29.14 -37.85
N PHE A 542 -19.47 -30.16 -37.07
CA PHE A 542 -18.73 -30.52 -35.85
C PHE A 542 -17.30 -30.98 -36.17
N ASP A 543 -17.12 -31.86 -37.16
CA ASP A 543 -15.79 -32.34 -37.56
C ASP A 543 -14.90 -31.20 -38.09
N ALA A 544 -15.50 -30.24 -38.82
CA ALA A 544 -14.80 -29.03 -39.26
C ALA A 544 -14.36 -28.16 -38.07
N PHE A 545 -15.22 -27.95 -37.08
CA PHE A 545 -14.89 -27.23 -35.86
C PHE A 545 -13.82 -27.94 -35.03
N GLU A 546 -13.96 -29.24 -34.77
CA GLU A 546 -12.99 -30.01 -33.96
C GLU A 546 -11.58 -29.93 -34.56
N LYS A 547 -11.47 -30.10 -35.88
CA LYS A 547 -10.20 -29.99 -36.61
C LYS A 547 -9.61 -28.58 -36.54
N ALA A 548 -10.44 -27.55 -36.71
CA ALA A 548 -9.98 -26.16 -36.63
C ALA A 548 -9.51 -25.81 -35.21
N TYR A 549 -10.24 -26.25 -34.18
CA TYR A 549 -9.91 -26.02 -32.78
C TYR A 549 -8.63 -26.75 -32.36
N GLU A 550 -8.44 -28.01 -32.77
CA GLU A 550 -7.18 -28.74 -32.55
C GLU A 550 -5.99 -28.03 -33.19
N GLY A 551 -6.13 -27.58 -34.45
CA GLY A 551 -5.10 -26.79 -35.13
C GLY A 551 -4.79 -25.47 -34.40
N ALA A 552 -5.81 -24.77 -33.91
CA ALA A 552 -5.62 -23.51 -33.17
C ALA A 552 -4.84 -23.69 -31.86
N LEU A 553 -5.07 -24.77 -31.11
CA LEU A 553 -4.29 -25.05 -29.89
C LEU A 553 -2.83 -25.41 -30.20
N ALA A 554 -2.60 -26.21 -31.24
CA ALA A 554 -1.23 -26.53 -31.70
C ALA A 554 -0.48 -25.27 -32.19
N ASP A 555 -1.17 -24.40 -32.92
CA ASP A 555 -0.65 -23.11 -33.36
C ASP A 555 -0.40 -22.16 -32.20
N TRP A 556 -1.24 -22.15 -31.16
CA TRP A 556 -0.95 -21.37 -29.96
C TRP A 556 0.35 -21.83 -29.33
N THR A 557 0.53 -23.14 -29.09
CA THR A 557 1.76 -23.65 -28.47
C THR A 557 3.02 -23.31 -29.30
N SER A 558 2.93 -23.33 -30.62
CA SER A 558 4.08 -23.13 -31.52
C SER A 558 4.31 -21.67 -31.95
N LEU A 559 3.27 -20.94 -32.32
CA LEU A 559 3.32 -19.59 -32.87
C LEU A 559 2.87 -18.51 -31.88
N GLY A 560 2.17 -18.88 -30.81
CA GLY A 560 1.55 -17.96 -29.86
C GLY A 560 0.19 -17.44 -30.32
N VAL A 561 -0.35 -16.44 -29.61
CA VAL A 561 -1.71 -15.90 -29.88
C VAL A 561 -1.81 -15.09 -31.19
N ARG A 562 -0.70 -14.90 -31.90
CA ARG A 562 -0.67 -14.24 -33.22
C ARG A 562 -1.23 -15.10 -34.36
N SER A 563 -1.45 -16.40 -34.16
CA SER A 563 -1.91 -17.27 -35.24
C SER A 563 -3.37 -16.94 -35.64
N PRO A 564 -3.68 -16.77 -36.93
CA PRO A 564 -5.05 -16.52 -37.40
C PRO A 564 -5.99 -17.72 -37.17
N SER A 565 -5.45 -18.93 -36.97
CA SER A 565 -6.26 -20.12 -36.70
C SER A 565 -7.10 -20.01 -35.43
N LEU A 566 -6.68 -19.17 -34.47
CA LEU A 566 -7.45 -18.84 -33.27
C LEU A 566 -8.79 -18.15 -33.61
N THR A 567 -8.84 -17.37 -34.69
CA THR A 567 -10.06 -16.77 -35.22
C THR A 567 -10.82 -17.73 -36.12
N ASP A 568 -10.13 -18.49 -36.98
CA ASP A 568 -10.77 -19.43 -37.91
C ASP A 568 -11.59 -20.50 -37.18
N GLN A 569 -11.07 -21.04 -36.07
CA GLN A 569 -11.83 -22.00 -35.26
C GLN A 569 -13.09 -21.40 -34.63
N ALA A 570 -13.06 -20.10 -34.27
CA ALA A 570 -14.22 -19.42 -33.68
C ALA A 570 -15.34 -19.23 -34.72
N GLN A 571 -14.98 -19.00 -35.99
CA GLN A 571 -15.95 -18.98 -37.09
C GLN A 571 -16.61 -20.35 -37.27
N ALA A 572 -15.82 -21.44 -37.25
CA ALA A 572 -16.35 -22.80 -37.31
C ALA A 572 -17.25 -23.13 -36.10
N TYR A 573 -16.86 -22.68 -34.90
CA TYR A 573 -17.66 -22.81 -33.68
C TYR A 573 -19.01 -22.09 -33.80
N GLY A 574 -19.00 -20.84 -34.26
CA GLY A 574 -20.21 -20.04 -34.49
C GLY A 574 -21.14 -20.68 -35.53
N ALA A 575 -20.59 -21.12 -36.66
CA ALA A 575 -21.35 -21.80 -37.71
C ALA A 575 -22.01 -23.09 -37.21
N LEU A 576 -21.32 -23.87 -36.35
CA LEU A 576 -21.88 -25.06 -35.73
C LEU A 576 -23.05 -24.73 -34.80
N ILE A 577 -22.90 -23.74 -33.90
CA ILE A 577 -23.97 -23.30 -33.00
C ILE A 577 -25.18 -22.82 -33.79
N GLU A 578 -24.95 -21.98 -34.80
CA GLU A 578 -26.01 -21.47 -35.68
C GLU A 578 -26.73 -22.63 -36.38
N ALA A 579 -25.99 -23.60 -36.92
CA ALA A 579 -26.57 -24.78 -37.57
C ALA A 579 -27.44 -25.60 -36.61
N VAL A 580 -27.02 -25.79 -35.35
CA VAL A 580 -27.82 -26.47 -34.32
C VAL A 580 -29.11 -25.66 -34.06
N CYS A 581 -29.00 -24.36 -33.80
CA CYS A 581 -30.14 -23.51 -33.46
C CYS A 581 -31.17 -23.41 -34.60
N VAL A 582 -30.72 -23.19 -35.83
CA VAL A 582 -31.61 -23.00 -36.99
C VAL A 582 -32.34 -24.30 -37.35
N ARG A 583 -31.63 -25.43 -37.36
CA ARG A 583 -32.19 -26.71 -37.82
C ARG A 583 -33.09 -27.39 -36.78
N LEU A 584 -32.90 -27.05 -35.51
CA LEU A 584 -33.60 -27.70 -34.40
C LEU A 584 -34.39 -26.71 -33.55
N ALA A 585 -34.73 -25.54 -34.09
CA ALA A 585 -35.48 -24.49 -33.39
C ALA A 585 -36.79 -25.00 -32.75
N THR A 586 -37.43 -26.00 -33.36
CA THR A 586 -38.67 -26.64 -32.87
C THR A 586 -38.45 -27.74 -31.82
N HIS A 587 -37.19 -28.09 -31.50
CA HIS A 587 -36.81 -29.20 -30.64
C HIS A 587 -35.87 -28.75 -29.51
N PRO A 588 -36.36 -27.96 -28.53
CA PRO A 588 -35.53 -27.31 -27.52
C PRO A 588 -34.69 -28.27 -26.68
N ILE A 589 -35.21 -29.47 -26.37
CA ILE A 589 -34.47 -30.49 -25.60
C ILE A 589 -33.26 -31.03 -26.38
N VAL A 590 -33.41 -31.23 -27.69
CA VAL A 590 -32.31 -31.70 -28.55
C VAL A 590 -31.29 -30.59 -28.77
N VAL A 591 -31.74 -29.35 -28.93
CA VAL A 591 -30.87 -28.17 -28.97
C VAL A 591 -30.03 -28.09 -27.70
N GLU A 592 -30.63 -28.18 -26.52
CA GLU A 592 -29.89 -28.16 -25.25
C GLU A 592 -28.87 -29.30 -25.17
N GLY A 593 -29.26 -30.53 -25.54
CA GLY A 593 -28.38 -31.69 -25.54
C GLY A 593 -27.16 -31.55 -26.47
N LEU A 594 -27.32 -30.89 -27.63
CA LEU A 594 -26.24 -30.63 -28.58
C LEU A 594 -25.40 -29.41 -28.22
N LEU A 595 -25.99 -28.36 -27.66
CA LEU A 595 -25.27 -27.14 -27.29
C LEU A 595 -24.48 -27.30 -25.99
N ARG A 596 -24.96 -28.11 -25.04
CA ARG A 596 -24.30 -28.25 -23.74
C ARG A 596 -22.82 -28.67 -23.84
N PRO A 597 -22.44 -29.74 -24.56
CA PRO A 597 -21.03 -30.11 -24.69
C PRO A 597 -20.17 -29.03 -25.37
N LEU A 598 -20.77 -28.18 -26.20
CA LEU A 598 -20.08 -27.07 -26.86
C LEU A 598 -19.83 -25.91 -25.89
N PHE A 599 -20.81 -25.56 -25.07
CA PHE A 599 -20.69 -24.48 -24.07
C PHE A 599 -19.82 -24.88 -22.86
N GLU A 600 -19.59 -26.17 -22.64
CA GLU A 600 -18.67 -26.68 -21.61
C GLU A 600 -17.18 -26.58 -22.04
N ILE A 601 -16.87 -26.29 -23.31
CA ILE A 601 -15.48 -26.20 -23.81
C ILE A 601 -14.77 -25.02 -23.14
N GLY A 602 -13.69 -25.28 -22.40
CA GLY A 602 -12.93 -24.23 -21.72
C GLY A 602 -13.66 -23.57 -20.55
N VAL A 603 -14.79 -24.13 -20.12
CA VAL A 603 -15.49 -23.71 -18.89
C VAL A 603 -15.14 -24.71 -17.80
N ALA A 604 -14.56 -24.24 -16.70
CA ALA A 604 -14.18 -25.04 -15.55
C ALA A 604 -15.11 -24.75 -14.37
N PRO A 605 -16.16 -25.56 -14.13
CA PRO A 605 -17.05 -25.38 -13.00
C PRO A 605 -16.30 -25.60 -11.69
N ILE A 606 -16.59 -24.76 -10.70
CA ILE A 606 -15.97 -24.84 -9.38
C ILE A 606 -16.78 -25.82 -8.54
N GLN A 607 -16.19 -26.98 -8.24
CA GLN A 607 -16.82 -28.10 -7.55
C GLN A 607 -16.56 -28.03 -6.04
N GLY A 608 -17.61 -28.15 -5.22
CA GLY A 608 -17.51 -28.15 -3.75
C GLY A 608 -18.86 -27.91 -3.07
N MET A 609 -19.00 -28.34 -1.81
CA MET A 609 -20.30 -28.46 -1.10
C MET A 609 -20.99 -27.13 -0.71
N THR A 610 -20.44 -25.95 -0.99
CA THR A 610 -21.03 -24.69 -0.45
C THR A 610 -20.89 -23.46 -1.35
N SER A 611 -20.74 -23.59 -2.67
CA SER A 611 -20.94 -22.43 -3.55
C SER A 611 -22.44 -22.09 -3.59
N ALA A 612 -22.90 -21.25 -2.66
CA ALA A 612 -24.29 -20.75 -2.67
C ALA A 612 -24.54 -19.88 -3.93
N ARG A 613 -23.48 -19.42 -4.59
CA ARG A 613 -23.48 -18.77 -5.90
C ARG A 613 -22.68 -19.60 -6.90
N SER A 614 -23.35 -20.19 -7.88
CA SER A 614 -22.70 -20.98 -8.94
C SER A 614 -21.66 -20.15 -9.69
N SER A 615 -20.43 -20.65 -9.69
CA SER A 615 -19.26 -19.95 -10.23
C SER A 615 -18.43 -20.90 -11.10
N VAL A 616 -17.83 -20.35 -12.16
CA VAL A 616 -16.93 -21.09 -13.04
C VAL A 616 -15.71 -20.24 -13.39
N ILE A 617 -14.63 -20.91 -13.76
CA ILE A 617 -13.48 -20.27 -14.36
C ILE A 617 -13.55 -20.52 -15.87
N LEU A 618 -13.73 -19.44 -16.62
CA LEU A 618 -13.60 -19.48 -18.07
C LEU A 618 -12.10 -19.43 -18.41
N CYS A 619 -11.63 -20.45 -19.12
CA CYS A 619 -10.23 -20.65 -19.43
C CYS A 619 -9.84 -19.98 -20.77
N PRO A 620 -8.55 -19.60 -20.94
CA PRO A 620 -8.04 -18.95 -22.13
C PRO A 620 -8.24 -19.73 -23.45
N TRP A 621 -8.39 -21.06 -23.37
CA TRP A 621 -8.63 -21.94 -24.51
C TRP A 621 -10.11 -22.11 -24.88
N HIS A 622 -11.04 -21.39 -24.24
CA HIS A 622 -12.41 -21.34 -24.75
C HIS A 622 -12.43 -20.80 -26.21
N PRO A 623 -13.24 -21.34 -27.13
CA PRO A 623 -13.25 -20.94 -28.55
C PRO A 623 -13.34 -19.42 -28.78
N LEU A 624 -14.28 -18.73 -28.13
CA LEU A 624 -14.41 -17.27 -28.25
C LEU A 624 -13.28 -16.51 -27.53
N ARG A 625 -12.58 -17.13 -26.58
CA ARG A 625 -11.47 -16.52 -25.85
C ARG A 625 -10.17 -16.58 -26.67
N LEU A 626 -9.96 -17.65 -27.43
CA LEU A 626 -8.89 -17.75 -28.43
C LEU A 626 -9.00 -16.60 -29.45
N GLU A 627 -10.18 -16.39 -30.03
CA GLU A 627 -10.43 -15.27 -30.94
C GLU A 627 -10.16 -13.93 -30.27
N ALA A 628 -10.64 -13.73 -29.04
CA ALA A 628 -10.45 -12.50 -28.28
C ALA A 628 -8.96 -12.19 -28.04
N LEU A 629 -8.16 -13.19 -27.63
CA LEU A 629 -6.71 -13.05 -27.41
C LEU A 629 -5.98 -12.66 -28.70
N HIS A 630 -6.32 -13.30 -29.83
CA HIS A 630 -5.77 -12.92 -31.13
C HIS A 630 -6.14 -11.48 -31.52
N ALA A 631 -7.40 -11.11 -31.34
CA ALA A 631 -7.90 -9.78 -31.65
C ALA A 631 -7.27 -8.69 -30.74
N GLN A 632 -7.01 -8.98 -29.46
CA GLN A 632 -6.31 -8.09 -28.55
C GLN A 632 -4.88 -7.80 -29.03
N LEU A 633 -4.11 -8.84 -29.39
CA LEU A 633 -2.78 -8.66 -29.94
C LEU A 633 -2.81 -7.89 -31.27
N ALA A 634 -3.77 -8.16 -32.15
CA ALA A 634 -3.95 -7.42 -33.39
C ALA A 634 -4.30 -5.93 -33.14
N LYS A 635 -5.14 -5.62 -32.15
CA LYS A 635 -5.43 -4.24 -31.73
C LYS A 635 -4.17 -3.55 -31.20
N PHE A 636 -3.40 -4.21 -30.35
CA PHE A 636 -2.15 -3.68 -29.83
C PHE A 636 -1.17 -3.36 -30.96
N ARG A 637 -0.95 -4.32 -31.88
CA ARG A 637 -0.09 -4.12 -33.05
C ARG A 637 -0.54 -2.94 -33.91
N ARG A 638 -1.85 -2.85 -34.23
CA ARG A 638 -2.41 -1.73 -35.01
C ARG A 638 -2.23 -0.39 -34.30
N ALA A 639 -2.34 -0.36 -32.97
CA ALA A 639 -2.09 0.85 -32.19
C ALA A 639 -0.62 1.26 -32.28
N LEU A 640 0.34 0.33 -32.17
CA LEU A 640 1.76 0.61 -32.36
C LEU A 640 2.06 1.08 -33.80
N GLU A 641 1.50 0.44 -34.81
CA GLU A 641 1.64 0.85 -36.21
C GLU A 641 1.14 2.29 -36.44
N ALA A 642 0.05 2.69 -35.79
CA ALA A 642 -0.48 4.04 -35.86
C ALA A 642 0.39 5.06 -35.09
N LEU A 643 0.90 4.69 -33.92
CA LEU A 643 1.78 5.53 -33.11
C LEU A 643 3.16 5.75 -33.77
N PHE A 644 3.66 4.76 -34.50
CA PHE A 644 4.98 4.85 -35.16
C PHE A 644 4.91 5.27 -36.63
N ALA A 645 3.71 5.60 -37.13
CA ALA A 645 3.53 6.09 -38.48
C ALA A 645 4.22 7.47 -38.66
N PRO A 646 4.68 7.83 -39.88
CA PRO A 646 5.27 9.15 -40.15
C PRO A 646 4.35 10.33 -39.80
N GLN A 647 3.04 10.09 -39.80
CA GLN A 647 1.97 11.03 -39.44
C GLN A 647 1.34 10.68 -38.09
N ALA A 648 2.18 10.25 -37.13
CA ALA A 648 1.76 9.88 -35.79
C ALA A 648 0.94 10.99 -35.12
N PRO A 649 -0.07 10.64 -34.31
CA PRO A 649 -0.96 11.62 -33.67
C PRO A 649 -0.21 12.51 -32.67
N GLU A 650 -0.41 13.81 -32.75
CA GLU A 650 0.04 14.72 -31.70
C GLU A 650 -0.99 14.76 -30.57
N PHE A 651 -0.53 14.64 -29.33
CA PHE A 651 -1.40 14.65 -28.15
C PHE A 651 -1.19 15.93 -27.34
N ALA A 652 -2.29 16.62 -27.04
CA ALA A 652 -2.25 17.86 -26.25
C ALA A 652 -1.86 17.64 -24.78
N ASP A 653 -2.12 16.45 -24.23
CA ASP A 653 -1.88 16.05 -22.84
C ASP A 653 -0.69 15.08 -22.69
N GLY A 654 0.20 15.06 -23.69
CA GLY A 654 1.30 14.09 -23.75
C GLY A 654 0.84 12.63 -23.97
N GLY A 655 -0.42 12.41 -24.38
CA GLY A 655 -0.99 11.12 -24.72
C GLY A 655 -1.61 10.38 -23.54
N THR A 656 -1.68 11.01 -22.37
CA THR A 656 -2.14 10.39 -21.12
C THR A 656 -3.49 9.70 -21.28
N LEU A 657 -4.51 10.43 -21.75
CA LEU A 657 -5.86 9.90 -21.95
C LEU A 657 -5.89 8.77 -22.98
N PHE A 658 -5.16 8.93 -24.09
CA PHE A 658 -5.10 7.93 -25.16
C PHE A 658 -4.50 6.61 -24.65
N PHE A 659 -3.35 6.67 -23.98
CA PHE A 659 -2.67 5.47 -23.47
C PHE A 659 -3.47 4.81 -22.34
N GLU A 660 -4.14 5.57 -21.48
CA GLU A 660 -5.04 5.02 -20.45
C GLU A 660 -6.28 4.34 -21.06
N GLU A 661 -6.89 4.93 -22.07
CA GLU A 661 -8.01 4.31 -22.79
C GLU A 661 -7.58 3.08 -23.58
N LEU A 662 -6.44 3.13 -24.26
CA LEU A 662 -5.86 1.99 -24.96
C LEU A 662 -5.53 0.85 -23.99
N SER A 663 -4.91 1.16 -22.85
CA SER A 663 -4.64 0.17 -21.80
C SER A 663 -5.92 -0.48 -21.31
N ARG A 664 -6.96 0.30 -20.95
CA ARG A 664 -8.27 -0.24 -20.53
C ARG A 664 -8.89 -1.15 -21.59
N ASN A 665 -8.82 -0.76 -22.87
CA ASN A 665 -9.35 -1.55 -23.97
C ASN A 665 -8.60 -2.86 -24.21
N LEU A 666 -7.29 -2.91 -23.95
CA LEU A 666 -6.49 -4.14 -24.09
C LEU A 666 -6.66 -5.08 -22.88
N HIS A 667 -6.91 -4.54 -21.69
CA HIS A 667 -7.19 -5.34 -20.49
C HIS A 667 -8.55 -6.03 -20.53
N ASN A 668 -9.52 -5.48 -21.27
CA ASN A 668 -10.84 -6.07 -21.38
C ASN A 668 -10.75 -7.45 -22.09
N PRO A 669 -11.09 -8.57 -21.42
CA PRO A 669 -11.02 -9.92 -21.98
C PRO A 669 -11.99 -10.18 -23.16
N ALA A 670 -12.88 -9.22 -23.45
CA ALA A 670 -13.86 -9.23 -24.52
C ALA A 670 -14.92 -10.33 -24.44
N ARG A 671 -14.65 -11.55 -24.92
CA ARG A 671 -15.67 -12.60 -25.08
C ARG A 671 -15.20 -13.98 -24.59
N PRO A 672 -16.12 -14.85 -24.13
CA PRO A 672 -17.47 -14.51 -23.70
C PRO A 672 -17.43 -13.80 -22.33
N ASP A 673 -18.27 -12.78 -22.19
CA ASP A 673 -18.62 -12.09 -20.94
C ASP A 673 -19.81 -12.77 -20.23
N LEU A 674 -20.58 -13.57 -20.98
CA LEU A 674 -21.72 -14.35 -20.51
C LEU A 674 -21.63 -15.80 -21.03
N THR A 675 -21.91 -16.78 -20.18
CA THR A 675 -22.04 -18.19 -20.59
C THR A 675 -23.05 -18.93 -19.71
N MET A 676 -23.14 -20.25 -19.88
CA MET A 676 -24.03 -21.12 -19.13
C MET A 676 -23.24 -22.18 -18.36
N THR A 677 -23.73 -22.54 -17.18
CA THR A 677 -23.23 -23.66 -16.39
C THR A 677 -24.38 -24.53 -15.90
N TRP A 678 -24.11 -25.80 -15.64
CA TRP A 678 -25.10 -26.79 -15.19
C TRP A 678 -24.72 -27.32 -13.81
N PRO A 679 -24.93 -26.55 -12.73
CA PRO A 679 -24.66 -27.01 -11.36
C PRO A 679 -25.62 -28.14 -10.96
N SER A 680 -26.76 -28.24 -11.64
CA SER A 680 -27.75 -29.30 -11.52
C SER A 680 -28.30 -29.66 -12.92
N ALA A 681 -29.51 -30.22 -12.99
CA ALA A 681 -30.16 -30.52 -14.27
C ALA A 681 -30.51 -29.27 -15.10
N GLN A 682 -30.70 -28.11 -14.45
CA GLN A 682 -31.07 -26.88 -15.15
C GLN A 682 -29.84 -26.01 -15.45
N PRO A 683 -29.80 -25.38 -16.64
CA PRO A 683 -28.79 -24.40 -16.96
C PRO A 683 -28.97 -23.12 -16.13
N VAL A 684 -27.84 -22.51 -15.77
CA VAL A 684 -27.75 -21.22 -15.10
C VAL A 684 -26.88 -20.29 -15.92
N LEU A 685 -27.39 -19.10 -16.23
CA LEU A 685 -26.63 -18.03 -16.85
C LEU A 685 -25.64 -17.45 -15.84
N ILE A 686 -24.42 -17.20 -16.27
CA ILE A 686 -23.35 -16.61 -15.47
C ILE A 686 -22.64 -15.50 -16.25
N SER A 687 -22.18 -14.46 -15.57
CA SER A 687 -21.48 -13.30 -16.15
C SER A 687 -20.12 -13.08 -15.50
N GLU A 688 -19.22 -12.43 -16.23
CA GLU A 688 -17.88 -12.09 -15.77
C GLU A 688 -17.92 -11.14 -14.55
N VAL A 689 -17.06 -11.43 -13.56
CA VAL A 689 -16.87 -10.60 -12.35
C VAL A 689 -15.39 -10.30 -12.04
N ASP A 690 -14.46 -11.08 -12.61
CA ASP A 690 -13.02 -10.82 -12.57
C ASP A 690 -12.36 -11.41 -13.81
N ALA A 691 -11.23 -10.84 -14.19
CA ALA A 691 -10.39 -11.32 -15.27
C ALA A 691 -8.92 -11.15 -14.93
N LEU A 692 -8.13 -12.19 -15.21
CA LEU A 692 -6.69 -12.18 -15.02
C LEU A 692 -6.03 -13.18 -15.95
N HIS A 693 -4.95 -12.77 -16.61
CA HIS A 693 -4.15 -13.65 -17.47
C HIS A 693 -4.98 -14.42 -18.52
N GLY A 694 -6.01 -13.78 -19.09
CA GLY A 694 -6.91 -14.38 -20.07
C GLY A 694 -7.98 -15.33 -19.51
N TYR A 695 -7.88 -15.68 -18.21
CA TYR A 695 -8.94 -16.34 -17.46
C TYR A 695 -9.98 -15.31 -17.01
N SER A 696 -11.23 -15.74 -16.90
CA SER A 696 -12.30 -14.95 -16.28
C SER A 696 -13.01 -15.77 -15.22
N LEU A 697 -13.36 -15.14 -14.10
CA LEU A 697 -14.26 -15.69 -13.10
C LEU A 697 -15.67 -15.25 -13.49
N LEU A 698 -16.56 -16.21 -13.69
CA LEU A 698 -17.95 -15.95 -14.02
C LEU A 698 -18.85 -16.47 -12.90
N GLU A 699 -19.84 -15.68 -12.54
CA GLU A 699 -20.80 -15.99 -11.48
C GLU A 699 -22.23 -15.74 -11.92
N ARG A 700 -23.19 -16.34 -11.23
CA ARG A 700 -24.60 -16.06 -11.47
C ARG A 700 -24.91 -14.58 -11.14
N PRO A 701 -25.44 -13.79 -12.10
CA PRO A 701 -25.88 -12.43 -11.82
C PRO A 701 -27.11 -12.45 -10.90
N VAL A 702 -27.16 -11.50 -9.97
CA VAL A 702 -28.22 -11.38 -8.98
C VAL A 702 -29.06 -10.14 -9.26
N THR A 703 -30.39 -10.26 -9.17
CA THR A 703 -31.33 -9.13 -9.42
C THR A 703 -31.70 -8.36 -8.16
N ARG A 704 -31.28 -8.85 -6.98
CA ARG A 704 -31.49 -8.22 -5.68
C ARG A 704 -30.22 -8.36 -4.86
N ALA A 705 -29.81 -7.26 -4.21
CA ALA A 705 -28.71 -7.28 -3.26
C ALA A 705 -28.96 -8.33 -2.17
N GLY A 706 -27.95 -9.14 -1.86
CA GLY A 706 -28.07 -10.24 -0.91
C GLY A 706 -28.82 -11.49 -1.39
N ALA A 707 -29.19 -11.59 -2.68
CA ALA A 707 -29.54 -12.89 -3.24
C ALA A 707 -28.24 -13.71 -3.43
N ASP A 708 -28.22 -14.94 -2.94
CA ASP A 708 -27.07 -15.87 -2.96
C ASP A 708 -25.87 -15.42 -2.07
N ALA A 709 -24.74 -16.12 -2.15
CA ALA A 709 -23.52 -15.77 -1.40
C ALA A 709 -22.91 -14.42 -1.84
N PRO A 710 -22.01 -13.85 -1.02
CA PRO A 710 -21.18 -12.70 -1.41
C PRO A 710 -20.51 -12.91 -2.78
N SER A 711 -20.36 -11.81 -3.51
CA SER A 711 -19.72 -11.76 -4.83
C SER A 711 -18.22 -11.91 -4.73
N ASN A 712 -17.62 -12.64 -5.68
CA ASN A 712 -16.17 -12.71 -5.86
C ASN A 712 -15.64 -11.68 -6.88
N GLU A 713 -16.38 -10.60 -7.10
CA GLU A 713 -16.00 -9.52 -8.00
C GLU A 713 -14.63 -8.91 -7.64
N ASN A 714 -13.88 -8.53 -8.66
CA ASN A 714 -12.63 -7.79 -8.44
C ASN A 714 -12.92 -6.40 -7.91
N VAL A 715 -12.67 -6.22 -6.63
CA VAL A 715 -12.96 -4.99 -5.91
C VAL A 715 -11.93 -3.88 -6.12
N LEU A 716 -10.75 -4.18 -6.71
CA LEU A 716 -9.64 -3.23 -6.80
C LEU A 716 -9.96 -2.00 -7.67
N PRO A 717 -10.54 -2.13 -8.88
CA PRO A 717 -10.90 -0.97 -9.69
C PRO A 717 -11.95 -0.09 -9.00
N THR A 718 -12.96 -0.72 -8.39
CA THR A 718 -14.01 -0.03 -7.63
C THR A 718 -13.45 0.70 -6.42
N ALA A 719 -12.57 0.05 -5.65
CA ALA A 719 -11.89 0.66 -4.52
C ALA A 719 -11.04 1.86 -4.94
N ARG A 720 -10.30 1.75 -6.06
CA ARG A 720 -9.53 2.85 -6.62
C ARG A 720 -10.42 4.01 -7.04
N GLN A 721 -11.52 3.74 -7.73
CA GLN A 721 -12.46 4.78 -8.14
C GLN A 721 -13.09 5.48 -6.94
N ILE A 722 -13.43 4.75 -5.87
CA ILE A 722 -13.92 5.34 -4.62
C ILE A 722 -12.85 6.22 -3.98
N ALA A 723 -11.58 5.78 -3.95
CA ALA A 723 -10.48 6.56 -3.41
C ALA A 723 -10.22 7.84 -4.23
N ASP A 724 -10.22 7.74 -5.57
CA ASP A 724 -10.06 8.90 -6.45
C ASP A 724 -11.22 9.91 -6.28
N LEU A 725 -12.47 9.43 -6.14
CA LEU A 725 -13.63 10.27 -5.84
C LEU A 725 -13.52 10.94 -4.47
N ALA A 726 -13.05 10.21 -3.46
CA ALA A 726 -12.79 10.77 -2.14
C ALA A 726 -11.72 11.87 -2.22
N GLN A 727 -10.65 11.65 -2.97
CA GLN A 727 -9.59 12.64 -3.17
C GLN A 727 -10.12 13.90 -3.87
N VAL A 728 -10.89 13.75 -4.95
CA VAL A 728 -11.53 14.89 -5.64
C VAL A 728 -12.47 15.64 -4.70
N TYR A 729 -13.25 14.92 -3.88
CA TYR A 729 -14.11 15.54 -2.87
C TYR A 729 -13.29 16.35 -1.85
N LEU A 730 -12.19 15.80 -1.34
CA LEU A 730 -11.31 16.49 -0.39
C LEU A 730 -10.57 17.68 -1.01
N GLN A 731 -10.25 17.64 -2.31
CA GLN A 731 -9.70 18.80 -3.02
C GLN A 731 -10.73 19.95 -3.09
N LEU A 732 -12.01 19.63 -3.29
CA LEU A 732 -13.09 20.61 -3.31
C LEU A 732 -13.50 21.07 -1.91
N GLN A 733 -13.47 20.18 -0.91
CA GLN A 733 -13.85 20.43 0.49
C GLN A 733 -12.74 20.01 1.47
N PRO A 734 -11.61 20.74 1.53
CA PRO A 734 -10.48 20.32 2.35
C PRO A 734 -10.77 20.27 3.86
N HIS A 735 -11.82 20.97 4.32
CA HIS A 735 -12.22 20.99 5.73
C HIS A 735 -12.97 19.73 6.17
N GLU A 736 -13.52 18.94 5.24
CA GLU A 736 -14.21 17.67 5.54
C GLU A 736 -13.26 16.49 5.73
N ARG A 737 -11.95 16.73 5.63
CA ARG A 737 -10.92 15.69 5.70
C ARG A 737 -10.97 14.85 6.97
N ASP A 738 -11.13 15.49 8.12
CA ASP A 738 -11.17 14.82 9.42
C ASP A 738 -12.55 14.19 9.72
N ASN A 739 -13.55 14.45 8.86
CA ASN A 739 -14.93 13.98 9.00
C ASN A 739 -15.42 13.12 7.81
N LEU A 740 -14.52 12.73 6.92
CA LEU A 740 -14.88 11.96 5.73
C LEU A 740 -15.37 10.57 6.13
N SER A 741 -16.60 10.26 5.72
CA SER A 741 -17.20 8.95 5.88
C SER A 741 -17.62 8.39 4.52
N ILE A 742 -17.11 7.21 4.19
CA ILE A 742 -17.50 6.48 2.98
C ILE A 742 -18.48 5.40 3.38
N VAL A 743 -19.72 5.50 2.89
CA VAL A 743 -20.76 4.50 3.13
C VAL A 743 -20.84 3.55 1.94
N LEU A 744 -20.46 2.29 2.16
CA LEU A 744 -20.62 1.21 1.20
C LEU A 744 -22.02 0.59 1.39
N PHE A 745 -22.99 1.08 0.60
CA PHE A 745 -24.38 0.67 0.67
C PHE A 745 -24.66 -0.53 -0.25
N ASN A 746 -25.28 -1.58 0.30
CA ASN A 746 -25.55 -2.85 -0.37
C ASN A 746 -24.31 -3.47 -1.03
N CYS A 747 -23.18 -3.41 -0.31
CA CYS A 747 -21.94 -4.05 -0.72
C CYS A 747 -22.11 -5.57 -0.62
N ASP A 748 -22.14 -6.26 -1.77
CA ASP A 748 -22.21 -7.73 -1.83
C ASP A 748 -20.82 -8.39 -1.90
N ALA A 749 -19.74 -7.62 -2.06
CA ALA A 749 -18.36 -8.13 -2.14
C ALA A 749 -17.64 -8.00 -0.79
N ALA A 750 -17.22 -9.13 -0.20
CA ALA A 750 -16.59 -9.16 1.13
C ALA A 750 -15.23 -8.43 1.17
N ALA A 751 -14.50 -8.39 0.05
CA ALA A 751 -13.17 -7.78 -0.02
C ALA A 751 -13.18 -6.25 -0.23
N LEU A 752 -14.30 -5.66 -0.67
CA LEU A 752 -14.37 -4.25 -1.05
C LEU A 752 -14.07 -3.28 0.11
N PRO A 753 -14.57 -3.50 1.35
CA PRO A 753 -14.35 -2.56 2.44
C PRO A 753 -12.86 -2.39 2.76
N GLN A 754 -12.14 -3.51 2.86
CA GLN A 754 -10.70 -3.50 3.11
C GLN A 754 -9.95 -2.88 1.93
N ALA A 755 -10.32 -3.23 0.68
CA ALA A 755 -9.69 -2.65 -0.50
C ALA A 755 -9.86 -1.12 -0.57
N VAL A 756 -11.01 -0.58 -0.18
CA VAL A 756 -11.26 0.88 -0.09
C VAL A 756 -10.37 1.51 0.97
N VAL A 757 -10.28 0.91 2.16
CA VAL A 757 -9.38 1.38 3.23
C VAL A 757 -7.94 1.42 2.74
N ASP A 758 -7.46 0.34 2.11
CA ASP A 758 -6.10 0.25 1.61
C ASP A 758 -5.84 1.26 0.48
N ALA A 759 -6.80 1.48 -0.42
CA ALA A 759 -6.68 2.44 -1.51
C ALA A 759 -6.61 3.89 -0.99
N VAL A 760 -7.51 4.28 -0.08
CA VAL A 760 -7.51 5.62 0.54
C VAL A 760 -6.25 5.85 1.34
N ARG A 761 -5.81 4.85 2.11
CA ARG A 761 -4.57 4.91 2.89
C ARG A 761 -3.36 5.10 1.97
N LYS A 762 -3.26 4.34 0.88
CA LYS A 762 -2.15 4.44 -0.07
C LYS A 762 -2.03 5.83 -0.69
N ASP A 763 -3.14 6.50 -0.97
CA ASP A 763 -3.11 7.86 -1.51
C ASP A 763 -2.75 8.90 -0.44
N ALA A 764 -3.25 8.74 0.78
CA ALA A 764 -2.83 9.58 1.91
C ALA A 764 -1.32 9.47 2.19
N GLU A 765 -0.76 8.25 2.16
CA GLU A 765 0.67 8.01 2.34
C GLU A 765 1.53 8.68 1.25
N LYS A 766 1.05 8.73 -0.01
CA LYS A 766 1.74 9.43 -1.11
C LYS A 766 1.79 10.95 -0.89
N GLU A 767 0.76 11.52 -0.29
CA GLU A 767 0.69 12.95 0.03
C GLU A 767 1.46 13.28 1.33
N GLY A 768 1.94 12.27 2.05
CA GLY A 768 2.67 12.42 3.31
C GLY A 768 1.77 12.74 4.50
N GLU A 769 0.51 12.31 4.43
CA GLU A 769 -0.54 12.73 5.36
C GLU A 769 -1.27 11.52 6.00
N GLU A 770 -1.84 11.71 7.19
CA GLU A 770 -2.74 10.73 7.81
C GLU A 770 -4.17 11.01 7.31
N ALA A 771 -4.85 10.01 6.74
CA ALA A 771 -6.27 10.09 6.39
C ALA A 771 -7.11 9.33 7.43
N MET A 772 -7.90 10.07 8.20
CA MET A 772 -8.94 9.50 9.07
C MET A 772 -10.23 9.40 8.26
N CYS A 773 -10.45 8.25 7.62
CA CYS A 773 -11.66 7.97 6.85
C CYS A 773 -12.45 6.84 7.51
N GLN A 774 -13.73 7.08 7.84
CA GLN A 774 -14.61 6.01 8.32
C GLN A 774 -15.24 5.29 7.14
N VAL A 775 -14.95 4.00 6.98
CA VAL A 775 -15.63 3.15 5.99
C VAL A 775 -16.77 2.40 6.69
N VAL A 776 -18.01 2.75 6.37
CA VAL A 776 -19.22 2.21 7.00
C VAL A 776 -19.94 1.29 6.02
N LEU A 777 -20.19 0.05 6.45
CA LEU A 777 -20.98 -0.92 5.69
C LEU A 777 -22.46 -0.80 6.04
N ARG A 778 -23.32 -0.71 5.02
CA ARG A 778 -24.78 -0.81 5.18
C ARG A 778 -25.34 -1.79 4.18
N HIS A 779 -26.28 -2.64 4.62
CA HIS A 779 -26.94 -3.60 3.76
C HIS A 779 -28.42 -3.73 4.14
N THR A 780 -29.31 -3.86 3.15
CA THR A 780 -30.75 -4.01 3.40
C THR A 780 -31.14 -5.36 4.01
N ASP A 781 -30.31 -6.39 3.83
CA ASP A 781 -30.42 -7.70 4.48
C ASP A 781 -29.37 -7.86 5.61
N GLY A 782 -29.83 -8.03 6.86
CA GLY A 782 -28.96 -8.23 8.01
C GLY A 782 -28.26 -9.59 8.08
N ARG A 783 -28.68 -10.61 7.33
CA ARG A 783 -27.93 -11.88 7.22
C ARG A 783 -26.65 -11.69 6.40
N GLN A 784 -26.76 -10.99 5.27
CA GLN A 784 -25.62 -10.68 4.42
C GLN A 784 -24.64 -9.73 5.10
N LEU A 785 -25.14 -8.70 5.78
CA LEU A 785 -24.28 -7.81 6.58
C LEU A 785 -23.43 -8.60 7.58
N ARG A 786 -24.04 -9.56 8.29
CA ARG A 786 -23.30 -10.44 9.22
C ARG A 786 -22.31 -11.35 8.52
N ALA A 787 -22.64 -11.86 7.34
CA ALA A 787 -21.73 -12.70 6.55
C ALA A 787 -20.50 -11.93 6.04
N LEU A 788 -20.64 -10.64 5.76
CA LEU A 788 -19.52 -9.77 5.34
C LEU A 788 -18.58 -9.38 6.49
N TYR A 789 -19.06 -9.38 7.73
CA TYR A 789 -18.25 -9.14 8.94
C TYR A 789 -17.57 -10.40 9.49
N GLN A 790 -17.92 -11.59 9.00
CA GLN A 790 -17.36 -12.88 9.37
C GLN A 790 -16.29 -13.32 8.37
#